data_AF-A0A496AVQ7-F1
#
_entry.id   AF-A0A496AVQ7-F1
#
_cell.length_a   1.000
_cell.length_b   1.000
_cell.length_c   1.000
_cell.angle_alpha   90.00
_cell.angle_beta   90.00
_cell.angle_gamma   90.00
#
_symmetry.space_group_name_H-M   'P 1'
#
loop_
_entity.id
_entity.type
_entity.pdbx_description
1 polymer ?
#
loop_
_entity_poly.entity_id
_entity_poly.type
_entity_poly.pdbx_seq_one_letter_code
_entity_poly.pdbx_strand_id
1 'polypeptide(L)'
;MKRKQFLALILISFLSVVLLHNAFAQDYTTLNLPEGAKARLGRGAINELTYSPDGALLAVASSIGVWLYDTNTYQEIELLTHTSKVNSVAFSPDGNMLASGSWDTTIRLWDVNTGTLKKTLTGHTGWVKSVAFSPDGNMLASGSLDNTLRLWDVNTGTLKNTLTGHTDSVESIAFSPDGNTIASAAWMDATIRLWDVNTGTLKNTLTGHTDSVFSVAFSPDGNTLASASGDTTIQLWDVQTGNIKNTLTGHTGVVFSVAFSPDGNTIATGSGGLDTTIRLWDVQTGTLKSTFIGHTYDVSSVAFSPDGNTLATGSIGWVDGTIRLWDVQTGNIKNTITENSVIVHSVAFSSDGNTIATGTSDSTIRLWDIHTSTVENALTAHTHINGVRSVAFSPDGNTITGGSLDRTIRLWDVNTGTLKKTLTGHTGWINSVAFSPDGNTIASGSWDTTIRLWDVNTGTLKNTLIGHTNSVGSIAFSPDGNTLASASRDHTIRLWDVQTGNIKNTITAHTRWVFSVAFSPDGNTLASAGGISDGTIRLWDVNTGTLKNTLTGHTSSVNTVAFSPDGNTIATGSGHLDTTIRLWDVQTGNLKKTLTGHTDYVSSVAFSPDGKTLASGSGDGTVLLWDIAPTEPPRLAADVNGDGVVNIQDLVQVAANLGATGENAADVNGDGVVNIQDLVQVAAQLGADAAAPSAWSRNREVAPTKDEIEQWLIQAQALNLTDATLQRGIHFLEQLLAALTPKETALLANYPNPFNPETWIPYQLSTPADVTLRIYAVDGSLVRALSLGHKEVGIYQSRSRAAYWDGKNEVGEPVASGVYFYTLSTESTRDSVTAGDFTATRKMLIRK
;
A
#
# COMPACT_ATOMS: atom_id res chain seq x y z
N MET A 1 49.62 32.66 -11.26
CA MET A 1 48.42 32.69 -10.39
C MET A 1 47.08 32.73 -11.16
N LYS A 2 46.94 33.51 -12.25
CA LYS A 2 45.65 33.67 -12.96
C LYS A 2 45.14 32.47 -13.79
N ARG A 3 46.00 31.53 -14.22
CA ARG A 3 45.58 30.38 -15.06
C ARG A 3 45.00 29.20 -14.26
N LYS A 4 45.43 29.02 -13.00
CA LYS A 4 44.89 27.98 -12.09
C LYS A 4 43.54 28.39 -11.48
N GLN A 5 43.32 29.67 -11.22
CA GLN A 5 42.01 30.18 -10.78
C GLN A 5 40.95 30.14 -11.88
N PHE A 6 41.33 30.35 -13.16
CA PHE A 6 40.39 30.27 -14.27
C PHE A 6 39.97 28.82 -14.59
N LEU A 7 40.91 27.85 -14.51
CA LEU A 7 40.56 26.43 -14.63
C LEU A 7 39.75 25.92 -13.42
N ALA A 8 40.05 26.39 -12.20
CA ALA A 8 39.26 26.05 -11.02
C ALA A 8 37.83 26.63 -11.09
N LEU A 9 37.64 27.83 -11.64
CA LEU A 9 36.31 28.41 -11.83
C LEU A 9 35.49 27.66 -12.90
N ILE A 10 36.13 27.21 -13.99
CA ILE A 10 35.47 26.39 -15.01
C ILE A 10 35.17 24.98 -14.48
N LEU A 11 36.05 24.40 -13.66
CA LEU A 11 35.81 23.10 -13.04
C LEU A 11 34.73 23.18 -11.96
N ILE A 12 34.64 24.28 -11.20
CA ILE A 12 33.58 24.52 -10.21
C ILE A 12 32.25 24.88 -10.90
N SER A 13 32.26 25.58 -12.05
CA SER A 13 31.04 25.82 -12.84
C SER A 13 30.56 24.56 -13.57
N PHE A 14 31.48 23.69 -14.02
CA PHE A 14 31.10 22.38 -14.56
C PHE A 14 30.63 21.43 -13.46
N LEU A 15 31.25 21.46 -12.26
CA LEU A 15 30.76 20.68 -11.12
C LEU A 15 29.42 21.21 -10.61
N SER A 16 29.16 22.52 -10.59
CA SER A 16 27.88 23.09 -10.15
C SER A 16 26.75 22.90 -11.16
N VAL A 17 27.06 22.85 -12.47
CA VAL A 17 26.07 22.53 -13.51
C VAL A 17 25.76 21.02 -13.55
N VAL A 18 26.73 20.16 -13.18
CA VAL A 18 26.53 18.70 -13.07
C VAL A 18 25.98 18.27 -11.70
N LEU A 19 26.15 19.06 -10.63
CA LEU A 19 25.61 18.77 -9.29
C LEU A 19 24.21 19.39 -9.02
N LEU A 20 23.66 20.19 -9.93
CA LEU A 20 22.26 20.65 -9.89
C LEU A 20 21.32 19.88 -10.84
N HIS A 21 21.85 18.99 -11.68
CA HIS A 21 21.06 18.13 -12.56
C HIS A 21 21.21 16.66 -12.12
N ASN A 22 20.45 16.31 -11.07
CA ASN A 22 20.02 14.97 -10.64
C ASN A 22 19.69 14.98 -9.14
N ALA A 23 18.97 16.00 -8.67
CA ALA A 23 18.30 15.92 -7.38
C ALA A 23 17.00 15.13 -7.58
N PHE A 24 17.16 13.80 -7.69
CA PHE A 24 16.15 12.74 -7.52
C PHE A 24 14.86 12.84 -8.35
N ALA A 25 14.91 12.43 -9.61
CA ALA A 25 13.76 11.71 -10.15
C ALA A 25 13.67 10.39 -9.36
N GLN A 26 12.79 10.32 -8.37
CA GLN A 26 12.43 9.05 -7.72
C GLN A 26 11.67 8.19 -8.73
N ASP A 27 11.84 6.87 -8.65
CA ASP A 27 11.02 5.95 -9.43
C ASP A 27 9.54 6.22 -9.13
N TYR A 28 8.79 6.66 -10.15
CA TYR A 28 7.40 7.08 -10.02
C TYR A 28 6.50 6.01 -9.39
N THR A 29 6.92 4.75 -9.50
CA THR A 29 6.21 3.60 -8.96
C THR A 29 6.17 3.61 -7.43
N THR A 30 6.99 4.45 -6.78
CA THR A 30 7.10 4.59 -5.33
C THR A 30 6.60 5.94 -4.78
N LEU A 31 6.28 6.89 -5.66
CA LEU A 31 5.84 8.24 -5.26
C LEU A 31 4.44 8.20 -4.61
N ASN A 32 4.34 8.71 -3.38
CA ASN A 32 3.09 8.86 -2.62
C ASN A 32 2.16 7.64 -2.70
N LEU A 33 2.74 6.47 -2.39
CA LEU A 33 2.01 5.22 -2.32
C LEU A 33 1.00 5.19 -1.16
N PRO A 34 -0.15 4.54 -1.34
CA PRO A 34 -1.07 4.28 -0.24
C PRO A 34 -0.45 3.38 0.81
N GLU A 35 -1.00 3.41 2.02
CA GLU A 35 -0.49 2.61 3.14
C GLU A 35 -0.49 1.10 2.82
N GLY A 36 0.67 0.46 2.93
CA GLY A 36 0.86 -0.96 2.65
C GLY A 36 1.03 -1.32 1.17
N ALA A 37 0.92 -0.36 0.26
CA ALA A 37 1.35 -0.55 -1.13
C ALA A 37 2.88 -0.42 -1.21
N LYS A 38 3.50 -1.29 -2.00
CA LYS A 38 4.96 -1.29 -2.25
C LYS A 38 5.34 -0.74 -3.63
N ALA A 39 4.40 -0.77 -4.59
CA ALA A 39 4.60 -0.22 -5.92
C ALA A 39 3.26 0.13 -6.60
N ARG A 40 3.31 1.07 -7.54
CA ARG A 40 2.22 1.43 -8.45
C ARG A 40 2.67 1.35 -9.88
N LEU A 41 1.86 0.71 -10.71
CA LEU A 41 1.99 0.71 -12.17
C LEU A 41 0.86 1.57 -12.73
N GLY A 42 1.15 2.42 -13.70
CA GLY A 42 0.16 3.35 -14.27
C GLY A 42 0.16 4.74 -13.63
N ARG A 43 -0.43 5.70 -14.35
CA ARG A 43 -0.38 7.14 -14.00
C ARG A 43 -1.74 7.83 -13.91
N GLY A 44 -2.83 7.10 -14.06
CA GLY A 44 -4.16 7.65 -13.83
C GLY A 44 -4.93 7.83 -15.12
N ALA A 45 -5.68 8.91 -15.31
CA ALA A 45 -6.31 9.25 -16.58
C ALA A 45 -6.35 10.77 -16.67
N ILE A 46 -5.74 11.33 -17.71
CA ILE A 46 -5.54 12.76 -17.86
C ILE A 46 -6.89 13.47 -18.04
N ASN A 47 -7.03 14.62 -17.37
CA ASN A 47 -8.22 15.48 -17.48
C ASN A 47 -7.83 16.87 -17.96
N GLU A 48 -6.96 17.55 -17.22
CA GLU A 48 -6.49 18.90 -17.51
C GLU A 48 -4.98 18.99 -17.35
N LEU A 49 -4.35 19.87 -18.12
CA LEU A 49 -2.94 20.21 -17.94
C LEU A 49 -2.72 21.72 -18.01
N THR A 50 -1.67 22.20 -17.37
CA THR A 50 -1.29 23.62 -17.40
C THR A 50 0.20 23.80 -17.12
N TYR A 51 0.81 24.79 -17.77
CA TYR A 51 2.20 25.18 -17.51
C TYR A 51 2.28 26.10 -16.29
N SER A 52 3.39 26.01 -15.54
CA SER A 52 3.74 27.06 -14.59
C SER A 52 3.99 28.39 -15.31
N PRO A 53 3.82 29.54 -14.63
CA PRO A 53 4.00 30.86 -15.26
C PRO A 53 5.38 31.10 -15.86
N ASP A 54 6.42 30.47 -15.29
CA ASP A 54 7.79 30.50 -15.80
C ASP A 54 8.08 29.42 -16.87
N GLY A 55 7.14 28.51 -17.09
CA GLY A 55 7.21 27.43 -18.06
C GLY A 55 8.11 26.28 -17.66
N ALA A 56 8.64 26.26 -16.43
CA ALA A 56 9.55 25.22 -15.94
C ALA A 56 8.84 23.90 -15.57
N LEU A 57 7.55 23.98 -15.22
CA LEU A 57 6.75 22.85 -14.80
C LEU A 57 5.50 22.69 -15.67
N LEU A 58 5.08 21.43 -15.84
CA LEU A 58 3.79 21.06 -16.38
C LEU A 58 3.02 20.29 -15.31
N ALA A 59 1.91 20.85 -14.84
CA ALA A 59 0.99 20.17 -13.94
C ALA A 59 -0.08 19.44 -14.75
N VAL A 60 -0.34 18.18 -14.40
CA VAL A 60 -1.29 17.31 -15.10
C VAL A 60 -2.26 16.71 -14.09
N ALA A 61 -3.52 17.13 -14.15
CA ALA A 61 -4.61 16.55 -13.39
C ALA A 61 -4.97 15.16 -13.93
N SER A 62 -5.01 14.17 -13.04
CA SER A 62 -5.30 12.77 -13.35
C SER A 62 -6.38 12.18 -12.42
N SER A 63 -6.85 10.97 -12.73
CA SER A 63 -7.71 10.18 -11.84
C SER A 63 -7.13 9.88 -10.46
N ILE A 64 -5.80 9.92 -10.28
CA ILE A 64 -5.13 9.54 -9.03
C ILE A 64 -4.48 10.72 -8.29
N GLY A 65 -4.50 11.92 -8.87
CA GLY A 65 -3.84 13.09 -8.31
C GLY A 65 -3.34 14.04 -9.39
N VAL A 66 -2.37 14.88 -9.05
CA VAL A 66 -1.72 15.81 -9.98
C VAL A 66 -0.26 15.43 -10.14
N TRP A 67 0.15 15.11 -11.36
CA TRP A 67 1.55 14.92 -11.70
C TRP A 67 2.22 16.25 -11.99
N LEU A 68 3.42 16.45 -11.46
CA LEU A 68 4.30 17.54 -11.84
C LEU A 68 5.44 16.99 -12.71
N TYR A 69 5.63 17.59 -13.89
CA TYR A 69 6.70 17.26 -14.81
C TYR A 69 7.65 18.43 -14.99
N ASP A 70 8.95 18.16 -15.06
CA ASP A 70 9.94 19.14 -15.52
C ASP A 70 9.79 19.32 -17.04
N THR A 71 9.67 20.55 -17.54
CA THR A 71 9.40 20.79 -18.97
C THR A 71 10.62 20.73 -19.86
N ASN A 72 11.83 20.62 -19.28
CA ASN A 72 13.07 20.47 -20.04
C ASN A 72 13.35 19.00 -20.37
N THR A 73 13.07 18.12 -19.42
CA THR A 73 13.35 16.68 -19.47
C THR A 73 12.09 15.84 -19.67
N TYR A 74 10.92 16.39 -19.33
CA TYR A 74 9.63 15.71 -19.31
C TYR A 74 9.57 14.51 -18.37
N GLN A 75 10.44 14.52 -17.36
CA GLN A 75 10.42 13.56 -16.27
C GLN A 75 9.51 14.03 -15.16
N GLU A 76 8.84 13.07 -14.53
CA GLU A 76 8.07 13.32 -13.32
C GLU A 76 8.95 13.78 -12.16
N ILE A 77 8.41 14.71 -11.39
CA ILE A 77 9.02 15.23 -10.16
C ILE A 77 8.25 14.70 -8.97
N GLU A 78 6.91 14.83 -9.00
CA GLU A 78 6.07 14.54 -7.84
C GLU A 78 4.63 14.20 -8.25
N LEU A 79 3.94 13.47 -7.38
CA LEU A 79 2.50 13.21 -7.46
C LEU A 79 1.77 13.79 -6.24
N LEU A 80 0.92 14.79 -6.46
CA LEU A 80 0.09 15.39 -5.41
C LEU A 80 -1.26 14.69 -5.34
N THR A 81 -1.52 13.94 -4.27
CA THR A 81 -2.66 13.00 -4.20
C THR A 81 -3.95 13.63 -3.68
N HIS A 82 -5.07 13.21 -4.26
CA HIS A 82 -6.44 13.43 -3.77
C HIS A 82 -7.08 12.08 -3.38
N THR A 83 -8.25 12.12 -2.72
CA THR A 83 -9.00 10.88 -2.42
C THR A 83 -9.93 10.45 -3.57
N SER A 84 -10.00 11.25 -4.63
CA SER A 84 -10.70 10.92 -5.87
C SER A 84 -10.08 11.69 -7.04
N LYS A 85 -10.65 11.52 -8.23
CA LYS A 85 -10.19 12.09 -9.50
C LYS A 85 -10.08 13.61 -9.46
N VAL A 86 -8.96 14.14 -9.96
CA VAL A 86 -8.73 15.59 -10.11
C VAL A 86 -9.18 16.02 -11.51
N ASN A 87 -10.10 16.98 -11.56
CA ASN A 87 -10.58 17.53 -12.84
C ASN A 87 -9.73 18.69 -13.31
N SER A 88 -9.30 19.55 -12.39
CA SER A 88 -8.74 20.83 -12.75
C SER A 88 -7.57 21.27 -11.89
N VAL A 89 -6.63 21.97 -12.51
CA VAL A 89 -5.40 22.48 -11.90
C VAL A 89 -5.08 23.88 -12.36
N ALA A 90 -4.58 24.73 -11.45
CA ALA A 90 -4.13 26.08 -11.78
C ALA A 90 -2.93 26.47 -10.93
N PHE A 91 -1.90 27.05 -11.54
CA PHE A 91 -0.82 27.69 -10.80
C PHE A 91 -1.23 29.11 -10.36
N SER A 92 -0.74 29.54 -9.20
CA SER A 92 -0.78 30.95 -8.83
C SER A 92 0.08 31.77 -9.80
N PRO A 93 -0.20 33.07 -9.99
CA PRO A 93 0.54 33.92 -10.93
C PRO A 93 2.04 34.03 -10.65
N ASP A 94 2.45 33.84 -9.40
CA ASP A 94 3.85 33.82 -8.96
C ASP A 94 4.51 32.43 -9.08
N GLY A 95 3.76 31.39 -9.46
CA GLY A 95 4.22 30.01 -9.62
C GLY A 95 4.47 29.24 -8.31
N ASN A 96 4.29 29.87 -7.14
CA ASN A 96 4.65 29.24 -5.86
C ASN A 96 3.56 28.32 -5.29
N MET A 97 2.33 28.43 -5.78
CA MET A 97 1.21 27.62 -5.34
C MET A 97 0.52 26.94 -6.52
N LEU A 98 0.03 25.73 -6.27
CA LEU A 98 -0.85 25.01 -7.18
C LEU A 98 -2.19 24.77 -6.49
N ALA A 99 -3.28 25.05 -7.20
CA ALA A 99 -4.63 24.67 -6.79
C ALA A 99 -5.07 23.45 -7.59
N SER A 100 -5.76 22.52 -6.94
CA SER A 100 -6.37 21.35 -7.60
C SER A 100 -7.81 21.13 -7.13
N GLY A 101 -8.73 20.95 -8.07
CA GLY A 101 -10.15 20.67 -7.83
C GLY A 101 -10.52 19.22 -8.16
N SER A 102 -11.18 18.53 -7.22
CA SER A 102 -11.39 17.08 -7.27
C SER A 102 -12.86 16.64 -7.11
N TRP A 103 -13.12 15.40 -7.52
CA TRP A 103 -14.36 14.66 -7.31
C TRP A 103 -14.61 14.35 -5.82
N ASP A 104 -13.58 14.48 -4.97
CA ASP A 104 -13.72 14.41 -3.51
C ASP A 104 -14.41 15.64 -2.90
N THR A 105 -14.93 16.54 -3.75
CA THR A 105 -15.62 17.79 -3.41
C THR A 105 -14.74 18.84 -2.72
N THR A 106 -13.42 18.61 -2.68
CA THR A 106 -12.45 19.54 -2.10
C THR A 106 -11.60 20.23 -3.16
N ILE A 107 -11.04 21.37 -2.75
CA ILE A 107 -9.94 22.02 -3.45
C ILE A 107 -8.72 21.93 -2.54
N ARG A 108 -7.56 21.59 -3.09
CA ARG A 108 -6.30 21.58 -2.34
C ARG A 108 -5.35 22.63 -2.89
N LEU A 109 -4.65 23.30 -1.98
CA LEU A 109 -3.61 24.27 -2.26
C LEU A 109 -2.27 23.70 -1.83
N TRP A 110 -1.34 23.61 -2.77
CA TRP A 110 -0.03 22.98 -2.61
C TRP A 110 1.07 24.03 -2.70
N ASP A 111 2.16 23.81 -1.97
CA ASP A 111 3.42 24.49 -2.26
C ASP A 111 4.10 23.79 -3.43
N VAL A 112 4.41 24.52 -4.50
CA VAL A 112 5.00 23.95 -5.71
C VAL A 112 6.45 23.51 -5.49
N ASN A 113 7.19 24.19 -4.61
CA ASN A 113 8.61 23.92 -4.40
C ASN A 113 8.83 22.72 -3.48
N THR A 114 7.91 22.48 -2.54
CA THR A 114 8.04 21.42 -1.53
C THR A 114 7.08 20.25 -1.72
N GLY A 115 6.07 20.39 -2.58
CA GLY A 115 5.02 19.39 -2.75
C GLY A 115 4.00 19.32 -1.62
N THR A 116 4.20 20.12 -0.57
CA THR A 116 3.40 19.99 0.65
C THR A 116 2.01 20.60 0.50
N LEU A 117 1.02 19.90 1.04
CA LEU A 117 -0.35 20.41 1.15
C LEU A 117 -0.39 21.59 2.15
N LYS A 118 -0.69 22.80 1.67
CA LYS A 118 -0.86 23.99 2.51
C LYS A 118 -2.26 24.09 3.10
N LYS A 119 -3.30 23.87 2.29
CA LYS A 119 -4.70 24.00 2.70
C LYS A 119 -5.61 23.06 1.93
N THR A 120 -6.67 22.62 2.60
CA THR A 120 -7.84 21.98 1.97
C THR A 120 -9.04 22.90 2.14
N LEU A 121 -9.62 23.35 1.03
CA LEU A 121 -10.82 24.17 1.01
C LEU A 121 -12.04 23.26 0.83
N THR A 122 -12.94 23.31 1.80
CA THR A 122 -14.17 22.50 1.83
C THR A 122 -15.39 23.40 1.76
N GLY A 123 -16.41 23.00 1.00
CA GLY A 123 -17.69 23.70 0.98
C GLY A 123 -18.59 23.35 -0.20
N HIS A 124 -18.03 22.90 -1.32
CA HIS A 124 -18.80 22.34 -2.41
C HIS A 124 -19.46 21.01 -2.01
N THR A 125 -20.67 20.77 -2.53
CA THR A 125 -21.44 19.54 -2.29
C THR A 125 -21.41 18.59 -3.49
N GLY A 126 -20.78 19.01 -4.59
CA GLY A 126 -20.55 18.24 -5.79
C GLY A 126 -19.06 18.26 -6.17
N TRP A 127 -18.73 17.56 -7.25
CA TRP A 127 -17.37 17.51 -7.78
C TRP A 127 -16.90 18.90 -8.19
N VAL A 128 -15.68 19.27 -7.82
CA VAL A 128 -15.07 20.50 -8.28
C VAL A 128 -14.56 20.27 -9.70
N LYS A 129 -15.06 21.05 -10.65
CA LYS A 129 -14.84 20.87 -12.09
C LYS A 129 -13.77 21.80 -12.63
N SER A 130 -13.65 23.01 -12.07
CA SER A 130 -12.68 24.01 -12.51
C SER A 130 -12.19 24.86 -11.35
N VAL A 131 -10.91 25.22 -11.36
CA VAL A 131 -10.28 26.15 -10.42
C VAL A 131 -9.46 27.21 -11.17
N ALA A 132 -9.45 28.45 -10.69
CA ALA A 132 -8.64 29.51 -11.29
C ALA A 132 -8.19 30.51 -10.23
N PHE A 133 -6.93 30.95 -10.28
CA PHE A 133 -6.44 32.05 -9.46
C PHE A 133 -6.79 33.41 -10.06
N SER A 134 -7.03 34.40 -9.21
CA SER A 134 -7.04 35.80 -9.64
C SER A 134 -5.64 36.23 -10.10
N PRO A 135 -5.52 37.23 -11.00
CA PRO A 135 -4.22 37.69 -11.52
C PRO A 135 -3.26 38.23 -10.45
N ASP A 136 -3.78 38.65 -9.30
CA ASP A 136 -3.00 39.09 -8.13
C ASP A 136 -2.64 37.94 -7.16
N GLY A 137 -3.16 36.72 -7.41
CA GLY A 137 -2.94 35.53 -6.59
C GLY A 137 -3.67 35.50 -5.24
N ASN A 138 -4.43 36.53 -4.89
CA ASN A 138 -5.05 36.64 -3.56
C ASN A 138 -6.39 35.91 -3.44
N MET A 139 -7.04 35.64 -4.57
CA MET A 139 -8.31 34.94 -4.64
C MET A 139 -8.21 33.69 -5.51
N LEU A 140 -9.00 32.68 -5.13
CA LEU A 140 -9.25 31.51 -5.95
C LEU A 140 -10.74 31.44 -6.27
N ALA A 141 -11.09 31.17 -7.51
CA ALA A 141 -12.45 30.79 -7.89
C ALA A 141 -12.52 29.27 -8.08
N SER A 142 -13.68 28.69 -7.82
CA SER A 142 -13.99 27.29 -8.12
C SER A 142 -15.40 27.12 -8.67
N GLY A 143 -15.56 26.27 -9.67
CA GLY A 143 -16.83 25.84 -10.25
C GLY A 143 -17.08 24.35 -9.98
N SER A 144 -18.34 23.97 -9.78
CA SER A 144 -18.70 22.64 -9.28
C SER A 144 -19.97 22.08 -9.93
N LEU A 145 -20.10 20.76 -9.85
CA LEU A 145 -21.32 19.98 -10.16
C LEU A 145 -22.50 20.35 -9.25
N ASP A 146 -22.29 21.09 -8.16
CA ASP A 146 -23.37 21.63 -7.33
C ASP A 146 -24.01 22.92 -7.90
N ASN A 147 -23.69 23.27 -9.14
CA ASN A 147 -24.19 24.43 -9.89
C ASN A 147 -23.74 25.79 -9.31
N THR A 148 -22.81 25.80 -8.35
CA THR A 148 -22.31 27.03 -7.73
C THR A 148 -20.89 27.36 -8.15
N LEU A 149 -20.58 28.65 -8.10
CA LEU A 149 -19.21 29.14 -8.07
C LEU A 149 -18.87 29.65 -6.68
N ARG A 150 -17.64 29.43 -6.24
CA ARG A 150 -17.17 29.92 -4.94
C ARG A 150 -15.89 30.70 -5.08
N LEU A 151 -15.79 31.80 -4.34
CA LEU A 151 -14.61 32.65 -4.25
C LEU A 151 -13.97 32.47 -2.88
N TRP A 152 -12.68 32.17 -2.87
CA TRP A 152 -11.90 31.86 -1.69
C TRP A 152 -10.78 32.87 -1.54
N ASP A 153 -10.46 33.21 -0.29
CA ASP A 153 -9.20 33.87 0.02
C ASP A 153 -8.07 32.83 0.06
N VAL A 154 -7.02 33.04 -0.73
CA VAL A 154 -5.92 32.07 -0.84
C VAL A 154 -5.11 32.00 0.45
N ASN A 155 -4.89 33.15 1.10
CA ASN A 155 -4.04 33.25 2.29
C ASN A 155 -4.73 32.67 3.53
N THR A 156 -6.01 32.95 3.73
CA THR A 156 -6.76 32.44 4.89
C THR A 156 -7.40 31.08 4.60
N GLY A 157 -7.74 30.77 3.35
CA GLY A 157 -8.53 29.60 2.96
C GLY A 157 -10.04 29.78 3.21
N THR A 158 -10.50 30.99 3.54
CA THR A 158 -11.91 31.23 3.86
C THR A 158 -12.73 31.50 2.61
N LEU A 159 -13.95 30.95 2.57
CA LEU A 159 -14.95 31.28 1.57
C LEU A 159 -15.37 32.75 1.71
N LYS A 160 -15.15 33.56 0.67
CA LYS A 160 -15.56 34.97 0.57
C LYS A 160 -16.96 35.11 0.00
N ASN A 161 -17.28 34.37 -1.07
CA ASN A 161 -18.56 34.49 -1.75
C ASN A 161 -19.00 33.17 -2.39
N THR A 162 -20.31 32.97 -2.52
CA THR A 162 -20.92 31.88 -3.30
C THR A 162 -21.83 32.51 -4.35
N LEU A 163 -21.46 32.35 -5.62
CA LEU A 163 -22.22 32.89 -6.74
C LEU A 163 -23.17 31.80 -7.24
N THR A 164 -24.46 32.09 -7.16
CA THR A 164 -25.54 31.20 -7.60
C THR A 164 -26.24 31.78 -8.82
N GLY A 165 -26.53 30.95 -9.82
CA GLY A 165 -27.32 31.38 -10.96
C GLY A 165 -27.33 30.40 -12.14
N HIS A 166 -26.28 29.60 -12.30
CA HIS A 166 -26.30 28.46 -13.22
C HIS A 166 -27.32 27.42 -12.77
N THR A 167 -27.96 26.75 -13.75
CA THR A 167 -28.96 25.71 -13.48
C THR A 167 -28.38 24.30 -13.58
N ASP A 168 -27.13 24.18 -14.00
CA ASP A 168 -26.39 22.93 -14.15
C ASP A 168 -24.92 23.12 -13.71
N SER A 169 -24.15 22.04 -13.80
CA SER A 169 -22.73 21.94 -13.47
C SER A 169 -21.93 23.07 -14.10
N VAL A 170 -21.09 23.74 -13.30
CA VAL A 170 -20.16 24.75 -13.79
C VAL A 170 -18.88 24.06 -14.24
N GLU A 171 -18.71 23.90 -15.55
CA GLU A 171 -17.62 23.11 -16.15
C GLU A 171 -16.29 23.88 -16.24
N SER A 172 -16.33 25.20 -16.46
CA SER A 172 -15.11 26.00 -16.62
C SER A 172 -15.29 27.40 -16.07
N ILE A 173 -14.22 27.93 -15.48
CA ILE A 173 -14.16 29.30 -14.96
C ILE A 173 -12.86 29.96 -15.39
N ALA A 174 -12.89 31.28 -15.58
CA ALA A 174 -11.69 32.07 -15.85
C ALA A 174 -11.81 33.47 -15.23
N PHE A 175 -10.73 33.99 -14.66
CA PHE A 175 -10.63 35.41 -14.32
C PHE A 175 -10.25 36.23 -15.55
N SER A 176 -10.80 37.44 -15.66
CA SER A 176 -10.29 38.44 -16.59
C SER A 176 -8.88 38.87 -16.16
N PRO A 177 -8.00 39.29 -17.10
CA PRO A 177 -6.63 39.70 -16.79
C PRO A 177 -6.51 40.86 -15.80
N ASP A 178 -7.55 41.71 -15.71
CA ASP A 178 -7.64 42.81 -14.74
C ASP A 178 -8.16 42.37 -13.35
N GLY A 179 -8.59 41.12 -13.21
CA GLY A 179 -9.11 40.54 -11.98
C GLY A 179 -10.51 41.00 -11.57
N ASN A 180 -11.18 41.84 -12.37
CA ASN A 180 -12.47 42.43 -11.99
C ASN A 180 -13.69 41.58 -12.39
N THR A 181 -13.51 40.64 -13.30
CA THR A 181 -14.59 39.80 -13.83
C THR A 181 -14.21 38.32 -13.83
N ILE A 182 -15.21 37.47 -13.57
CA ILE A 182 -15.11 36.02 -13.77
C ILE A 182 -16.07 35.61 -14.86
N ALA A 183 -15.59 34.81 -15.80
CA ALA A 183 -16.45 34.07 -16.72
C ALA A 183 -16.69 32.66 -16.16
N SER A 184 -17.91 32.16 -16.32
CA SER A 184 -18.27 30.80 -15.97
C SER A 184 -19.13 30.16 -17.05
N ALA A 185 -18.77 28.94 -17.44
CA ALA A 185 -19.48 28.14 -18.41
C ALA A 185 -20.11 26.93 -17.74
N ALA A 186 -21.29 26.54 -18.21
CA ALA A 186 -22.02 25.43 -17.63
C ALA A 186 -22.47 24.39 -18.67
N TRP A 187 -22.72 23.20 -18.15
CA TRP A 187 -22.98 22.00 -18.93
C TRP A 187 -24.33 22.08 -19.65
N MET A 188 -25.46 21.67 -19.05
CA MET A 188 -26.72 21.63 -19.81
C MET A 188 -27.47 22.97 -19.92
N ASP A 189 -27.01 24.03 -19.26
CA ASP A 189 -27.63 25.36 -19.42
C ASP A 189 -27.15 26.08 -20.69
N ALA A 190 -26.06 25.61 -21.31
CA ALA A 190 -25.46 26.14 -22.53
C ALA A 190 -25.15 27.65 -22.48
N THR A 191 -25.02 28.23 -21.29
CA THR A 191 -24.76 29.66 -21.08
C THR A 191 -23.37 29.93 -20.53
N ILE A 192 -22.90 31.14 -20.80
CA ILE A 192 -21.72 31.69 -20.13
C ILE A 192 -22.18 32.89 -19.31
N ARG A 193 -21.70 33.02 -18.08
CA ARG A 193 -22.05 34.13 -17.19
C ARG A 193 -20.81 34.93 -16.82
N LEU A 194 -20.95 36.25 -16.85
CA LEU A 194 -19.92 37.20 -16.42
C LEU A 194 -20.31 37.78 -15.08
N TRP A 195 -19.43 37.64 -14.10
CA TRP A 195 -19.65 38.08 -12.72
C TRP A 195 -18.70 39.20 -12.36
N ASP A 196 -19.13 40.09 -11.47
CA ASP A 196 -18.26 41.06 -10.83
C ASP A 196 -17.56 40.42 -9.62
N VAL A 197 -16.23 40.46 -9.57
CA VAL A 197 -15.45 39.82 -8.51
C VAL A 197 -15.68 40.47 -7.15
N ASN A 198 -15.79 41.80 -7.12
CA ASN A 198 -15.88 42.57 -5.88
C ASN A 198 -17.27 42.46 -5.23
N THR A 199 -18.32 42.50 -6.04
CA THR A 199 -19.70 42.49 -5.56
C THR A 199 -20.35 41.10 -5.60
N GLY A 200 -19.81 40.16 -6.39
CA GLY A 200 -20.41 38.85 -6.65
C GLY A 200 -21.69 38.92 -7.47
N THR A 201 -21.97 40.06 -8.12
CA THR A 201 -23.19 40.23 -8.91
C THR A 201 -22.99 39.75 -10.35
N LEU A 202 -24.06 39.23 -10.95
CA LEU A 202 -24.08 38.86 -12.36
C LEU A 202 -24.10 40.12 -13.23
N LYS A 203 -23.05 40.33 -14.04
CA LYS A 203 -22.96 41.43 -15.02
C LYS A 203 -23.71 41.11 -16.30
N ASN A 204 -23.53 39.90 -16.84
CA ASN A 204 -24.10 39.51 -18.13
C ASN A 204 -24.29 37.99 -18.24
N THR A 205 -25.25 37.57 -19.06
CA THR A 205 -25.45 36.18 -19.47
C THR A 205 -25.33 36.11 -20.99
N LEU A 206 -24.27 35.46 -21.45
CA LEU A 206 -24.01 35.25 -22.87
C LEU A 206 -24.76 34.00 -23.33
N THR A 207 -25.63 34.18 -24.31
CA THR A 207 -26.45 33.12 -24.91
C THR A 207 -26.15 33.05 -26.41
N GLY A 208 -25.96 31.83 -26.93
CA GLY A 208 -25.62 31.63 -28.34
C GLY A 208 -25.22 30.20 -28.67
N HIS A 209 -24.55 29.50 -27.75
CA HIS A 209 -24.30 28.07 -27.87
C HIS A 209 -25.61 27.27 -27.80
N THR A 210 -25.65 26.15 -28.52
CA THR A 210 -26.84 25.29 -28.61
C THR A 210 -26.70 23.99 -27.83
N ASP A 211 -25.53 23.75 -27.27
CA ASP A 211 -25.19 22.61 -26.43
C ASP A 211 -24.18 23.07 -25.36
N SER A 212 -23.74 22.14 -24.52
CA SER A 212 -22.90 22.43 -23.37
C SER A 212 -21.65 23.21 -23.65
N VAL A 213 -21.28 24.11 -22.73
CA VAL A 213 -20.03 24.88 -22.83
C VAL A 213 -19.01 24.28 -21.87
N PHE A 214 -17.92 23.74 -22.41
CA PHE A 214 -16.93 22.96 -21.65
C PHE A 214 -15.74 23.80 -21.19
N SER A 215 -15.37 24.85 -21.92
CA SER A 215 -14.18 25.64 -21.62
C SER A 215 -14.37 27.10 -22.01
N VAL A 216 -13.88 28.01 -21.16
CA VAL A 216 -13.81 29.45 -21.41
C VAL A 216 -12.42 29.99 -21.12
N ALA A 217 -11.96 30.94 -21.93
CA ALA A 217 -10.69 31.62 -21.74
C ALA A 217 -10.78 33.09 -22.14
N PHE A 218 -10.20 34.00 -21.36
CA PHE A 218 -10.03 35.40 -21.76
C PHE A 218 -8.80 35.56 -22.64
N SER A 219 -8.88 36.49 -23.61
CA SER A 219 -7.69 36.98 -24.30
C SER A 219 -6.77 37.71 -23.32
N PRO A 220 -5.44 37.76 -23.56
CA PRO A 220 -4.50 38.44 -22.66
C PRO A 220 -4.80 39.93 -22.42
N ASP A 221 -5.46 40.60 -23.37
CA ASP A 221 -5.91 41.99 -23.23
C ASP A 221 -7.26 42.15 -22.50
N GLY A 222 -7.94 41.05 -22.18
CA GLY A 222 -9.24 41.00 -21.49
C GLY A 222 -10.45 41.43 -22.31
N ASN A 223 -10.27 41.81 -23.58
CA ASN A 223 -11.36 42.36 -24.39
C ASN A 223 -12.21 41.30 -25.09
N THR A 224 -11.70 40.08 -25.20
CA THR A 224 -12.35 38.97 -25.89
C THR A 224 -12.42 37.75 -24.97
N LEU A 225 -13.56 37.08 -24.95
CA LEU A 225 -13.72 35.78 -24.31
C LEU A 225 -13.90 34.73 -25.40
N ALA A 226 -13.20 33.61 -25.33
CA ALA A 226 -13.44 32.45 -26.17
C ALA A 226 -14.19 31.38 -25.39
N SER A 227 -15.11 30.66 -26.04
CA SER A 227 -15.82 29.53 -25.46
C SER A 227 -15.88 28.34 -26.41
N ALA A 228 -15.65 27.14 -25.89
CA ALA A 228 -15.72 25.87 -26.60
C ALA A 228 -16.95 25.05 -26.16
N SER A 229 -17.65 24.43 -27.11
CA SER A 229 -18.95 23.78 -26.85
C SER A 229 -19.12 22.41 -27.52
N GLY A 230 -20.06 21.64 -26.95
CA GLY A 230 -20.65 20.42 -27.53
C GLY A 230 -21.30 20.62 -28.89
N ASP A 231 -21.68 21.87 -29.22
CA ASP A 231 -22.26 22.20 -30.53
C ASP A 231 -21.25 22.26 -31.67
N THR A 232 -20.01 21.80 -31.42
CA THR A 232 -18.88 21.73 -32.36
C THR A 232 -18.25 23.08 -32.72
N THR A 233 -18.72 24.18 -32.11
CA THR A 233 -18.24 25.53 -32.43
C THR A 233 -17.38 26.12 -31.32
N ILE A 234 -16.60 27.14 -31.70
CA ILE A 234 -15.96 28.06 -30.76
C ILE A 234 -16.50 29.45 -31.00
N GLN A 235 -16.95 30.13 -29.95
CA GLN A 235 -17.46 31.49 -30.07
C GLN A 235 -16.52 32.49 -29.40
N LEU A 236 -16.28 33.61 -30.08
CA LEU A 236 -15.54 34.74 -29.56
C LEU A 236 -16.52 35.84 -29.20
N TRP A 237 -16.47 36.31 -27.96
CA TRP A 237 -17.38 37.28 -27.40
C TRP A 237 -16.65 38.57 -27.08
N ASP A 238 -17.31 39.69 -27.32
CA ASP A 238 -16.89 40.96 -26.78
C ASP A 238 -17.25 41.04 -25.29
N VAL A 239 -16.25 41.20 -24.42
CA VAL A 239 -16.46 41.15 -22.97
C VAL A 239 -17.30 42.33 -22.47
N GLN A 240 -17.18 43.49 -23.11
CA GLN A 240 -17.87 44.71 -22.70
C GLN A 240 -19.36 44.69 -23.09
N THR A 241 -19.66 44.25 -24.30
CA THR A 241 -21.03 44.25 -24.85
C THR A 241 -21.76 42.93 -24.67
N GLY A 242 -21.02 41.82 -24.51
CA GLY A 242 -21.56 40.45 -24.49
C GLY A 242 -21.98 39.91 -25.85
N ASN A 243 -21.68 40.63 -26.94
CA ASN A 243 -22.04 40.20 -28.29
C ASN A 243 -21.02 39.22 -28.85
N ILE A 244 -21.46 38.30 -29.71
CA ILE A 244 -20.57 37.42 -30.48
C ILE A 244 -19.81 38.27 -31.51
N LYS A 245 -18.47 38.31 -31.39
CA LYS A 245 -17.55 38.87 -32.39
C LYS A 245 -17.38 37.93 -33.57
N ASN A 246 -17.22 36.63 -33.31
CA ASN A 246 -16.97 35.62 -34.33
C ASN A 246 -17.41 34.22 -33.86
N THR A 247 -17.77 33.35 -34.81
CA THR A 247 -18.06 31.93 -34.59
C THR A 247 -17.13 31.11 -35.46
N LEU A 248 -16.18 30.44 -34.83
CA LEU A 248 -15.21 29.58 -35.50
C LEU A 248 -15.86 28.20 -35.71
N THR A 249 -15.95 27.80 -36.98
CA THR A 249 -16.55 26.52 -37.39
C THR A 249 -15.52 25.68 -38.13
N GLY A 250 -15.60 24.36 -37.97
CA GLY A 250 -14.75 23.43 -38.70
C GLY A 250 -14.46 22.13 -37.95
N HIS A 251 -14.56 22.13 -36.63
CA HIS A 251 -14.57 20.89 -35.87
C HIS A 251 -15.83 20.07 -36.21
N THR A 252 -15.70 18.75 -36.23
CA THR A 252 -16.79 17.80 -36.54
C THR A 252 -17.25 17.02 -35.30
N GLY A 253 -16.70 17.34 -34.14
CA GLY A 253 -17.04 16.76 -32.86
C GLY A 253 -17.05 17.83 -31.77
N VAL A 254 -17.36 17.39 -30.54
CA VAL A 254 -17.39 18.25 -29.34
C VAL A 254 -16.05 18.96 -29.18
N VAL A 255 -16.07 20.26 -28.86
CA VAL A 255 -14.86 21.01 -28.52
C VAL A 255 -14.77 21.10 -27.00
N PHE A 256 -13.76 20.48 -26.41
CA PHE A 256 -13.62 20.37 -24.95
C PHE A 256 -12.81 21.49 -24.33
N SER A 257 -11.80 22.00 -25.05
CA SER A 257 -10.84 22.94 -24.48
C SER A 257 -10.47 24.03 -25.46
N VAL A 258 -10.29 25.25 -24.94
CA VAL A 258 -9.85 26.43 -25.67
C VAL A 258 -8.79 27.20 -24.88
N ALA A 259 -7.74 27.66 -25.55
CA ALA A 259 -6.69 28.48 -24.95
C ALA A 259 -6.20 29.55 -25.92
N PHE A 260 -5.96 30.76 -25.41
CA PHE A 260 -5.25 31.81 -26.16
C PHE A 260 -3.74 31.60 -26.09
N SER A 261 -3.03 31.91 -27.17
CA SER A 261 -1.58 32.09 -27.13
C SER A 261 -1.21 33.29 -26.25
N PRO A 262 0.00 33.32 -25.66
CA PRO A 262 0.41 34.42 -24.78
C PRO A 262 0.38 35.81 -25.43
N ASP A 263 0.56 35.87 -26.76
CA ASP A 263 0.46 37.11 -27.54
C ASP A 263 -0.98 37.50 -27.91
N GLY A 264 -1.96 36.64 -27.63
CA GLY A 264 -3.39 36.84 -27.90
C GLY A 264 -3.80 36.73 -29.36
N ASN A 265 -2.90 36.40 -30.28
CA ASN A 265 -3.17 36.39 -31.72
C ASN A 265 -3.69 35.03 -32.24
N THR A 266 -3.52 33.97 -31.45
CA THR A 266 -3.87 32.60 -31.84
C THR A 266 -4.72 31.95 -30.76
N ILE A 267 -5.68 31.13 -31.17
CA ILE A 267 -6.44 30.25 -30.28
C ILE A 267 -6.13 28.80 -30.63
N ALA A 268 -5.82 27.99 -29.62
CA ALA A 268 -5.77 26.53 -29.73
C ALA A 268 -7.09 25.92 -29.25
N THR A 269 -7.58 24.90 -29.95
CA THR A 269 -8.79 24.16 -29.59
C THR A 269 -8.53 22.66 -29.65
N GLY A 270 -9.04 21.93 -28.67
CA GLY A 270 -9.03 20.46 -28.64
C GLY A 270 -10.44 19.91 -28.81
N SER A 271 -10.61 18.95 -29.73
CA SER A 271 -11.90 18.31 -30.00
C SER A 271 -11.86 16.80 -29.73
N GLY A 272 -13.04 16.20 -29.57
CA GLY A 272 -13.20 14.76 -29.44
C GLY A 272 -14.26 14.16 -30.36
N GLY A 273 -14.80 13.02 -29.95
CA GLY A 273 -15.65 12.17 -30.78
C GLY A 273 -14.86 11.62 -31.97
N LEU A 274 -15.38 11.82 -33.19
CA LEU A 274 -14.72 11.38 -34.42
C LEU A 274 -13.70 12.40 -34.95
N ASP A 275 -13.64 13.61 -34.39
CA ASP A 275 -12.72 14.65 -34.84
C ASP A 275 -11.31 14.40 -34.28
N THR A 276 -11.16 14.40 -32.95
CA THR A 276 -9.89 14.14 -32.22
C THR A 276 -8.72 15.05 -32.63
N THR A 277 -8.98 16.14 -33.38
CA THR A 277 -7.94 17.06 -33.84
C THR A 277 -7.72 18.22 -32.86
N ILE A 278 -6.53 18.79 -32.95
CA ILE A 278 -6.20 20.10 -32.37
C ILE A 278 -6.16 21.11 -33.50
N ARG A 279 -6.74 22.30 -33.30
CA ARG A 279 -6.75 23.35 -34.31
C ARG A 279 -6.24 24.67 -33.77
N LEU A 280 -5.47 25.37 -34.59
CA LEU A 280 -5.00 26.72 -34.31
C LEU A 280 -5.75 27.71 -35.20
N TRP A 281 -6.30 28.76 -34.59
CA TRP A 281 -7.13 29.76 -35.26
C TRP A 281 -6.53 31.14 -35.10
N ASP A 282 -6.68 31.97 -36.12
CA ASP A 282 -6.35 33.38 -36.04
C ASP A 282 -7.46 34.16 -35.31
N VAL A 283 -7.11 34.92 -34.27
CA VAL A 283 -8.10 35.63 -33.45
C VAL A 283 -8.78 36.77 -34.19
N GLN A 284 -8.03 37.51 -35.03
CA GLN A 284 -8.56 38.69 -35.72
C GLN A 284 -9.48 38.29 -36.89
N THR A 285 -9.06 37.31 -37.67
CA THR A 285 -9.79 36.90 -38.89
C THR A 285 -10.76 35.76 -38.65
N GLY A 286 -10.58 34.98 -37.58
CA GLY A 286 -11.32 33.74 -37.31
C GLY A 286 -10.97 32.60 -38.26
N THR A 287 -9.88 32.71 -39.01
CA THR A 287 -9.48 31.70 -39.98
C THR A 287 -8.66 30.58 -39.33
N LEU A 288 -8.81 29.36 -39.83
CA LEU A 288 -8.01 28.22 -39.41
C LEU A 288 -6.57 28.39 -39.92
N LYS A 289 -5.59 28.45 -39.00
CA LYS A 289 -4.15 28.51 -39.32
C LYS A 289 -3.58 27.12 -39.59
N SER A 290 -3.80 26.18 -38.66
CA SER A 290 -3.21 24.85 -38.68
C SER A 290 -4.11 23.81 -38.03
N THR A 291 -3.96 22.55 -38.44
CA THR A 291 -4.60 21.39 -37.79
C THR A 291 -3.52 20.39 -37.42
N PHE A 292 -3.43 20.05 -36.13
CA PHE A 292 -2.52 19.03 -35.64
C PHE A 292 -3.30 17.73 -35.43
N ILE A 293 -2.77 16.65 -36.01
CA ILE A 293 -3.36 15.32 -35.99
C ILE A 293 -2.35 14.39 -35.31
N GLY A 294 -2.81 13.66 -34.31
CA GLY A 294 -1.97 12.64 -33.67
C GLY A 294 -2.64 11.94 -32.52
N HIS A 295 -3.46 12.64 -31.73
CA HIS A 295 -4.31 11.98 -30.74
C HIS A 295 -5.31 11.05 -31.43
N THR A 296 -5.59 9.93 -30.76
CA THR A 296 -6.51 8.90 -31.27
C THR A 296 -7.85 8.89 -30.52
N TYR A 297 -8.04 9.83 -29.61
CA TYR A 297 -9.25 10.00 -28.81
C TYR A 297 -9.43 11.47 -28.40
N ASP A 298 -10.46 11.75 -27.61
CA ASP A 298 -10.85 13.09 -27.14
C ASP A 298 -9.67 13.87 -26.56
N VAL A 299 -9.44 15.07 -27.10
CA VAL A 299 -8.45 16.01 -26.57
C VAL A 299 -9.13 16.85 -25.49
N SER A 300 -8.90 16.51 -24.22
CA SER A 300 -9.59 17.13 -23.09
C SER A 300 -9.01 18.48 -22.69
N SER A 301 -7.74 18.74 -22.99
CA SER A 301 -7.05 19.94 -22.55
C SER A 301 -5.98 20.38 -23.52
N VAL A 302 -5.89 21.69 -23.74
CA VAL A 302 -4.84 22.36 -24.51
C VAL A 302 -4.25 23.50 -23.69
N ALA A 303 -2.91 23.63 -23.66
CA ALA A 303 -2.24 24.74 -22.98
C ALA A 303 -0.97 25.17 -23.73
N PHE A 304 -0.84 26.46 -23.98
CA PHE A 304 0.40 27.03 -24.51
C PHE A 304 1.45 27.14 -23.41
N SER A 305 2.71 26.89 -23.75
CA SER A 305 3.84 27.32 -22.94
C SER A 305 3.85 28.86 -22.81
N PRO A 306 4.42 29.44 -21.75
CA PRO A 306 4.42 30.90 -21.55
C PRO A 306 5.11 31.68 -22.67
N ASP A 307 6.05 31.06 -23.39
CA ASP A 307 6.71 31.62 -24.57
C ASP A 307 5.91 31.48 -25.88
N GLY A 308 4.80 30.72 -25.86
CA GLY A 308 3.92 30.45 -26.99
C GLY A 308 4.48 29.49 -28.04
N ASN A 309 5.69 28.96 -27.87
CA ASN A 309 6.35 28.14 -28.88
C ASN A 309 5.97 26.67 -28.82
N THR A 310 5.45 26.22 -27.68
CA THR A 310 5.05 24.83 -27.44
C THR A 310 3.60 24.78 -27.02
N LEU A 311 2.84 23.82 -27.57
CA LEU A 311 1.49 23.52 -27.14
C LEU A 311 1.48 22.16 -26.46
N ALA A 312 1.06 22.08 -25.21
CA ALA A 312 0.77 20.81 -24.56
C ALA A 312 -0.69 20.45 -24.81
N THR A 313 -0.95 19.18 -25.13
CA THR A 313 -2.29 18.65 -25.31
C THR A 313 -2.43 17.34 -24.57
N GLY A 314 -3.52 17.20 -23.82
CA GLY A 314 -3.86 15.97 -23.09
C GLY A 314 -5.05 15.30 -23.75
N SER A 315 -4.95 14.00 -23.97
CA SER A 315 -6.09 13.17 -24.40
C SER A 315 -6.55 12.25 -23.28
N ILE A 316 -7.87 12.06 -23.19
CA ILE A 316 -8.48 11.27 -22.12
C ILE A 316 -7.90 9.84 -22.08
N GLY A 317 -7.57 9.41 -20.86
CA GLY A 317 -6.82 8.18 -20.53
C GLY A 317 -7.42 6.85 -20.99
N TRP A 318 -8.73 6.78 -21.21
CA TRP A 318 -9.39 5.49 -21.44
C TRP A 318 -8.99 4.79 -22.75
N VAL A 319 -8.40 5.51 -23.72
CA VAL A 319 -7.98 4.98 -25.02
C VAL A 319 -6.62 5.51 -25.47
N ASP A 320 -6.41 6.83 -25.51
CA ASP A 320 -5.13 7.43 -25.94
C ASP A 320 -4.20 7.64 -24.73
N GLY A 321 -4.64 8.39 -23.73
CA GLY A 321 -3.88 8.60 -22.48
C GLY A 321 -2.50 9.20 -22.65
N THR A 322 -2.28 9.94 -23.74
CA THR A 322 -1.01 10.63 -23.99
C THR A 322 -1.11 12.12 -23.69
N ILE A 323 0.02 12.67 -23.26
CA ILE A 323 0.30 14.10 -23.35
C ILE A 323 1.22 14.29 -24.55
N ARG A 324 0.84 15.17 -25.47
CA ARG A 324 1.67 15.50 -26.63
C ARG A 324 2.09 16.95 -26.57
N LEU A 325 3.36 17.18 -26.86
CA LEU A 325 3.96 18.49 -26.89
C LEU A 325 4.28 18.83 -28.33
N TRP A 326 3.63 19.87 -28.85
CA TRP A 326 3.70 20.26 -30.24
C TRP A 326 4.52 21.53 -30.39
N ASP A 327 5.33 21.58 -31.43
CA ASP A 327 5.89 22.82 -31.91
C ASP A 327 4.79 23.63 -32.61
N VAL A 328 4.49 24.83 -32.09
CA VAL A 328 3.36 25.63 -32.57
C VAL A 328 3.58 26.11 -34.01
N GLN A 329 4.83 26.38 -34.40
CA GLN A 329 5.16 26.90 -35.71
C GLN A 329 5.09 25.82 -36.80
N THR A 330 5.62 24.63 -36.51
CA THR A 330 5.72 23.53 -37.49
C THR A 330 4.58 22.53 -37.41
N GLY A 331 3.89 22.44 -36.27
CA GLY A 331 2.88 21.41 -35.99
C GLY A 331 3.43 20.01 -35.73
N ASN A 332 4.75 19.88 -35.58
CA ASN A 332 5.39 18.61 -35.28
C ASN A 332 5.35 18.31 -33.78
N ILE A 333 5.25 17.02 -33.44
CA ILE A 333 5.37 16.55 -32.06
C ILE A 333 6.83 16.65 -31.63
N LYS A 334 7.12 17.49 -30.62
CA LYS A 334 8.41 17.57 -29.93
C LYS A 334 8.62 16.38 -29.00
N ASN A 335 7.58 16.02 -28.24
CA ASN A 335 7.62 14.90 -27.31
C ASN A 335 6.22 14.30 -27.09
N THR A 336 6.16 13.03 -26.67
CA THR A 336 4.95 12.35 -26.23
C THR A 336 5.22 11.68 -24.89
N ILE A 337 4.48 12.07 -23.86
CA ILE A 337 4.48 11.41 -22.57
C ILE A 337 3.32 10.43 -22.60
N THR A 338 3.63 9.13 -22.60
CA THR A 338 2.62 8.08 -22.47
C THR A 338 2.41 7.83 -20.99
N GLU A 339 1.40 8.49 -20.44
CA GLU A 339 0.90 8.11 -19.13
C GLU A 339 0.20 6.76 -19.31
N ASN A 340 0.64 5.73 -18.60
CA ASN A 340 0.01 4.42 -18.62
C ASN A 340 -1.34 4.53 -17.91
N SER A 341 -2.31 5.12 -18.61
CA SER A 341 -3.49 5.77 -18.03
C SER A 341 -4.81 5.08 -18.40
N VAL A 342 -4.68 3.80 -18.71
CA VAL A 342 -5.74 3.00 -19.33
C VAL A 342 -6.38 2.13 -18.26
N ILE A 343 -7.71 2.05 -18.26
CA ILE A 343 -8.45 1.16 -17.34
C ILE A 343 -7.84 -0.22 -17.38
N VAL A 344 -7.50 -0.73 -16.21
CA VAL A 344 -7.11 -2.11 -16.01
C VAL A 344 -8.38 -2.90 -15.74
N HIS A 345 -8.68 -3.90 -16.55
CA HIS A 345 -9.84 -4.78 -16.36
C HIS A 345 -9.49 -6.08 -15.64
N SER A 346 -8.26 -6.55 -15.82
CA SER A 346 -7.82 -7.84 -15.30
C SER A 346 -6.34 -7.82 -15.00
N VAL A 347 -5.96 -8.41 -13.86
CA VAL A 347 -4.57 -8.65 -13.48
C VAL A 347 -4.36 -10.16 -13.28
N ALA A 348 -3.19 -10.66 -13.66
CA ALA A 348 -2.80 -12.05 -13.42
C ALA A 348 -1.28 -12.15 -13.16
N PHE A 349 -0.88 -13.00 -12.23
CA PHE A 349 0.53 -13.35 -12.02
C PHE A 349 0.94 -14.51 -12.91
N SER A 350 2.19 -14.50 -13.37
CA SER A 350 2.86 -15.69 -13.89
C SER A 350 3.03 -16.73 -12.78
N SER A 351 3.21 -18.00 -13.17
CA SER A 351 3.36 -19.13 -12.24
C SER A 351 4.60 -19.02 -11.34
N ASP A 352 5.64 -18.35 -11.80
CA ASP A 352 6.86 -18.06 -11.04
C ASP A 352 6.74 -16.81 -10.15
N GLY A 353 5.67 -16.01 -10.34
CA GLY A 353 5.41 -14.80 -9.58
C GLY A 353 6.28 -13.59 -9.97
N ASN A 354 7.09 -13.66 -11.02
CA ASN A 354 7.98 -12.57 -11.42
C ASN A 354 7.33 -11.55 -12.35
N THR A 355 6.29 -11.97 -13.09
CA THR A 355 5.63 -11.15 -14.10
C THR A 355 4.15 -10.96 -13.75
N ILE A 356 3.65 -9.74 -13.92
CA ILE A 356 2.22 -9.41 -13.88
C ILE A 356 1.75 -9.12 -15.29
N ALA A 357 0.62 -9.70 -15.68
CA ALA A 357 -0.08 -9.33 -16.88
C ALA A 357 -1.29 -8.46 -16.56
N THR A 358 -1.49 -7.41 -17.35
CA THR A 358 -2.65 -6.52 -17.24
C THR A 358 -3.41 -6.46 -18.56
N GLY A 359 -4.71 -6.76 -18.54
CA GLY A 359 -5.62 -6.53 -19.66
C GLY A 359 -6.27 -5.15 -19.57
N THR A 360 -6.15 -4.34 -20.62
CA THR A 360 -6.49 -2.91 -20.59
C THR A 360 -7.51 -2.50 -21.67
N SER A 361 -8.17 -1.34 -21.47
CA SER A 361 -9.15 -0.77 -22.42
C SER A 361 -8.58 -0.40 -23.79
N ASP A 362 -7.28 -0.10 -23.88
CA ASP A 362 -6.57 0.26 -25.12
C ASP A 362 -6.28 -0.94 -26.02
N SER A 363 -6.90 -2.10 -25.74
CA SER A 363 -6.73 -3.34 -26.49
C SER A 363 -5.33 -3.94 -26.39
N THR A 364 -4.59 -3.65 -25.31
CA THR A 364 -3.27 -4.25 -25.05
C THR A 364 -3.31 -5.24 -23.87
N ILE A 365 -2.35 -6.17 -23.89
CA ILE A 365 -1.94 -6.92 -22.71
C ILE A 365 -0.51 -6.48 -22.41
N ARG A 366 -0.27 -6.01 -21.20
CA ARG A 366 1.05 -5.53 -20.79
C ARG A 366 1.63 -6.49 -19.76
N LEU A 367 2.88 -6.89 -19.98
CA LEU A 367 3.66 -7.72 -19.09
C LEU A 367 4.63 -6.84 -18.31
N TRP A 368 4.54 -6.90 -16.99
CA TRP A 368 5.30 -6.09 -16.06
C TRP A 368 6.21 -6.99 -15.25
N ASP A 369 7.49 -6.68 -15.22
CA ASP A 369 8.40 -7.31 -14.28
C ASP A 369 8.25 -6.65 -12.90
N ILE A 370 8.06 -7.46 -11.86
CA ILE A 370 7.77 -6.97 -10.51
C ILE A 370 8.99 -6.36 -9.84
N HIS A 371 10.20 -6.80 -10.19
CA HIS A 371 11.44 -6.34 -9.56
C HIS A 371 11.88 -4.98 -10.06
N THR A 372 11.64 -4.70 -11.33
CA THR A 372 11.99 -3.46 -12.02
C THR A 372 10.81 -2.51 -12.13
N SER A 373 9.58 -2.98 -11.92
CA SER A 373 8.33 -2.24 -12.18
C SER A 373 8.23 -1.69 -13.61
N THR A 374 8.94 -2.30 -14.56
CA THR A 374 8.96 -1.89 -15.97
C THR A 374 8.11 -2.80 -16.84
N VAL A 375 7.61 -2.27 -17.96
CA VAL A 375 6.93 -3.06 -18.98
C VAL A 375 7.99 -3.83 -19.77
N GLU A 376 8.01 -5.15 -19.64
CA GLU A 376 8.88 -6.03 -20.43
C GLU A 376 8.35 -6.18 -21.86
N ASN A 377 7.03 -6.26 -22.01
CA ASN A 377 6.41 -6.45 -23.30
C ASN A 377 4.98 -5.87 -23.33
N ALA A 378 4.65 -5.16 -24.41
CA ALA A 378 3.31 -4.68 -24.69
C ALA A 378 2.76 -5.46 -25.89
N LEU A 379 1.91 -6.45 -25.60
CA LEU A 379 1.29 -7.29 -26.60
C LEU A 379 0.06 -6.56 -27.14
N THR A 380 0.16 -6.03 -28.36
CA THR A 380 -1.01 -5.44 -29.03
C THR A 380 -2.01 -6.56 -29.31
N ALA A 381 -3.04 -6.62 -28.49
CA ALA A 381 -3.97 -7.72 -28.56
C ALA A 381 -4.93 -7.54 -29.74
N HIS A 382 -5.43 -6.32 -29.98
CA HIS A 382 -6.44 -6.05 -31.02
C HIS A 382 -6.27 -4.69 -31.71
N THR A 383 -6.90 -4.54 -32.89
CA THR A 383 -6.97 -3.29 -33.64
C THR A 383 -8.23 -2.50 -33.25
N HIS A 384 -8.05 -1.36 -32.59
CA HIS A 384 -9.03 -0.31 -32.26
C HIS A 384 -10.19 -0.67 -31.28
N ILE A 385 -10.26 0.08 -30.16
CA ILE A 385 -11.38 0.33 -29.23
C ILE A 385 -12.01 -0.92 -28.56
N ASN A 386 -11.37 -2.09 -28.63
CA ASN A 386 -11.89 -3.33 -28.06
C ASN A 386 -11.01 -3.84 -26.91
N GLY A 387 -11.23 -3.29 -25.71
CA GLY A 387 -10.46 -3.59 -24.51
C GLY A 387 -10.36 -5.08 -24.17
N VAL A 388 -9.23 -5.46 -23.58
CA VAL A 388 -9.00 -6.82 -23.06
C VAL A 388 -9.62 -6.91 -21.67
N ARG A 389 -10.70 -7.69 -21.53
CA ARG A 389 -11.48 -7.78 -20.28
C ARG A 389 -10.92 -8.78 -19.28
N SER A 390 -10.22 -9.80 -19.76
CA SER A 390 -9.67 -10.87 -18.92
C SER A 390 -8.40 -11.40 -19.53
N VAL A 391 -7.38 -11.61 -18.68
CA VAL A 391 -6.11 -12.22 -19.02
C VAL A 391 -5.85 -13.42 -18.12
N ALA A 392 -5.17 -14.44 -18.66
CA ALA A 392 -4.74 -15.59 -17.88
C ALA A 392 -3.44 -16.18 -18.45
N PHE A 393 -2.53 -16.58 -17.57
CA PHE A 393 -1.36 -17.37 -17.93
C PHE A 393 -1.70 -18.86 -18.00
N SER A 394 -1.00 -19.58 -18.88
CA SER A 394 -0.96 -21.04 -18.81
C SER A 394 -0.23 -21.49 -17.53
N PRO A 395 -0.52 -22.70 -17.01
CA PRO A 395 0.10 -23.20 -15.77
C PRO A 395 1.63 -23.27 -15.82
N ASP A 396 2.21 -23.39 -17.01
CA ASP A 396 3.66 -23.40 -17.24
C ASP A 396 4.27 -21.99 -17.43
N GLY A 397 3.45 -20.94 -17.41
CA GLY A 397 3.86 -19.54 -17.57
C GLY A 397 4.29 -19.13 -18.98
N ASN A 398 4.36 -20.05 -19.95
CA ASN A 398 4.93 -19.77 -21.27
C ASN A 398 3.95 -19.12 -22.26
N THR A 399 2.65 -19.23 -21.99
CA THR A 399 1.59 -18.71 -22.85
C THR A 399 0.66 -17.83 -22.05
N ILE A 400 0.26 -16.70 -22.64
CA ILE A 400 -0.77 -15.84 -22.08
C ILE A 400 -1.95 -15.77 -23.04
N THR A 401 -3.16 -15.76 -22.49
CA THR A 401 -4.40 -15.61 -23.25
C THR A 401 -5.16 -14.36 -22.82
N GLY A 402 -5.86 -13.74 -23.76
CA GLY A 402 -6.71 -12.57 -23.53
C GLY A 402 -8.07 -12.70 -24.20
N GLY A 403 -9.13 -12.36 -23.47
CA GLY A 403 -10.49 -12.25 -23.99
C GLY A 403 -10.88 -10.78 -24.16
N SER A 404 -11.43 -10.43 -25.34
CA SER A 404 -11.72 -9.03 -25.71
C SER A 404 -13.18 -8.77 -26.05
N LEU A 405 -13.53 -7.48 -26.03
CA LEU A 405 -14.76 -6.93 -26.60
C LEU A 405 -14.89 -7.18 -28.12
N ASP A 406 -13.79 -7.51 -28.81
CA ASP A 406 -13.83 -7.87 -30.24
C ASP A 406 -14.38 -9.28 -30.50
N ARG A 407 -14.79 -10.00 -29.44
CA ARG A 407 -15.39 -11.34 -29.47
C ARG A 407 -14.38 -12.45 -29.79
N THR A 408 -13.09 -12.14 -29.81
CA THR A 408 -12.00 -13.10 -30.04
C THR A 408 -11.18 -13.36 -28.78
N ILE A 409 -10.62 -14.56 -28.71
CA ILE A 409 -9.62 -14.93 -27.71
C ILE A 409 -8.31 -15.08 -28.47
N ARG A 410 -7.21 -14.56 -27.92
CA ARG A 410 -5.90 -14.66 -28.55
C ARG A 410 -4.88 -15.18 -27.55
N LEU A 411 -3.93 -15.95 -28.05
CA LEU A 411 -2.86 -16.59 -27.28
C LEU A 411 -1.52 -16.06 -27.77
N TRP A 412 -0.66 -15.64 -26.86
CA TRP A 412 0.69 -15.17 -27.15
C TRP A 412 1.73 -15.99 -26.41
N ASP A 413 2.91 -16.08 -27.01
CA ASP A 413 4.11 -16.51 -26.31
C ASP A 413 4.59 -15.38 -25.38
N VAL A 414 4.82 -15.71 -24.10
CA VAL A 414 5.21 -14.71 -23.09
C VAL A 414 6.61 -14.15 -23.38
N ASN A 415 7.56 -15.02 -23.74
CA ASN A 415 8.96 -14.64 -23.93
C ASN A 415 9.19 -13.85 -25.23
N THR A 416 8.53 -14.26 -26.32
CA THR A 416 8.74 -13.64 -27.64
C THR A 416 7.70 -12.58 -27.99
N GLY A 417 6.59 -12.52 -27.27
CA GLY A 417 5.44 -11.67 -27.58
C GLY A 417 4.71 -12.04 -28.87
N THR A 418 5.02 -13.19 -29.47
CA THR A 418 4.45 -13.61 -30.76
C THR A 418 3.02 -14.15 -30.57
N LEU A 419 2.10 -13.73 -31.43
CA LEU A 419 0.74 -14.27 -31.47
C LEU A 419 0.78 -15.72 -31.97
N LYS A 420 0.40 -16.68 -31.10
CA LYS A 420 0.32 -18.11 -31.42
C LYS A 420 -0.98 -18.46 -32.14
N LYS A 421 -2.12 -18.00 -31.62
CA LYS A 421 -3.46 -18.37 -32.11
C LYS A 421 -4.49 -17.26 -31.89
N THR A 422 -5.52 -17.25 -32.73
CA THR A 422 -6.76 -16.49 -32.55
C THR A 422 -7.94 -17.45 -32.60
N LEU A 423 -8.73 -17.48 -31.52
CA LEU A 423 -9.94 -18.30 -31.39
C LEU A 423 -11.15 -17.43 -31.65
N THR A 424 -11.98 -17.85 -32.60
CA THR A 424 -13.19 -17.14 -33.03
C THR A 424 -14.41 -18.04 -32.88
N GLY A 425 -15.52 -17.49 -32.41
CA GLY A 425 -16.79 -18.23 -32.37
C GLY A 425 -17.86 -17.63 -31.46
N HIS A 426 -17.48 -16.80 -30.49
CA HIS A 426 -18.44 -16.05 -29.68
C HIS A 426 -19.11 -14.95 -30.51
N THR A 427 -20.39 -14.68 -30.22
CA THR A 427 -21.18 -13.63 -30.88
C THR A 427 -21.27 -12.35 -30.05
N GLY A 428 -20.78 -12.39 -28.80
CA GLY A 428 -20.75 -11.28 -27.86
C GLY A 428 -19.36 -11.10 -27.25
N TRP A 429 -19.21 -10.06 -26.43
CA TRP A 429 -17.96 -9.75 -25.74
C TRP A 429 -17.50 -10.91 -24.86
N ILE A 430 -16.20 -11.12 -24.76
CA ILE A 430 -15.64 -12.12 -23.85
C ILE A 430 -15.33 -11.41 -22.54
N ASN A 431 -15.96 -11.84 -21.45
CA ASN A 431 -15.78 -11.22 -20.14
C ASN A 431 -14.71 -11.92 -19.32
N SER A 432 -14.52 -13.22 -19.51
CA SER A 432 -13.60 -14.02 -18.69
C SER A 432 -13.00 -15.17 -19.49
N VAL A 433 -11.70 -15.41 -19.31
CA VAL A 433 -10.94 -16.53 -19.87
C VAL A 433 -10.15 -17.22 -18.76
N ALA A 434 -10.02 -18.54 -18.83
CA ALA A 434 -9.23 -19.32 -17.86
C ALA A 434 -8.60 -20.54 -18.54
N PHE A 435 -7.38 -20.88 -18.14
CA PHE A 435 -6.76 -22.16 -18.48
C PHE A 435 -7.20 -23.24 -17.49
N SER A 436 -7.34 -24.48 -17.98
CA SER A 436 -7.43 -25.65 -17.11
C SER A 436 -6.10 -25.89 -16.37
N PRO A 437 -6.11 -26.50 -15.18
CA PRO A 437 -4.88 -26.76 -14.41
C PRO A 437 -3.83 -27.59 -15.15
N ASP A 438 -4.24 -28.43 -16.10
CA ASP A 438 -3.34 -29.21 -16.96
C ASP A 438 -2.81 -28.44 -18.18
N GLY A 439 -3.27 -27.20 -18.39
CA GLY A 439 -2.87 -26.33 -19.49
C GLY A 439 -3.41 -26.72 -20.87
N ASN A 440 -4.23 -27.77 -21.00
CA ASN A 440 -4.66 -28.30 -22.29
C ASN A 440 -5.96 -27.68 -22.83
N THR A 441 -6.72 -27.00 -21.96
CA THR A 441 -8.03 -26.44 -22.30
C THR A 441 -8.14 -24.98 -21.87
N ILE A 442 -8.71 -24.13 -22.72
CA ILE A 442 -9.15 -22.78 -22.35
C ILE A 442 -10.67 -22.79 -22.23
N ALA A 443 -11.20 -22.20 -21.17
CA ALA A 443 -12.61 -21.84 -21.07
C ALA A 443 -12.78 -20.34 -21.32
N SER A 444 -13.90 -19.96 -21.94
CA SER A 444 -14.27 -18.56 -22.15
C SER A 444 -15.74 -18.30 -21.87
N GLY A 445 -16.05 -17.33 -21.02
CA GLY A 445 -17.41 -16.86 -20.72
C GLY A 445 -17.72 -15.56 -21.44
N SER A 446 -18.91 -15.47 -22.06
CA SER A 446 -19.27 -14.36 -22.94
C SER A 446 -20.61 -13.70 -22.61
N TRP A 447 -20.76 -12.47 -23.09
CA TRP A 447 -22.01 -11.73 -23.18
C TRP A 447 -23.07 -12.45 -24.02
N ASP A 448 -22.67 -13.36 -24.90
CA ASP A 448 -23.61 -14.19 -25.68
C ASP A 448 -24.29 -15.30 -24.87
N THR A 449 -24.13 -15.30 -23.55
CA THR A 449 -24.69 -16.25 -22.58
C THR A 449 -24.06 -17.65 -22.59
N THR A 450 -23.12 -17.91 -23.50
CA THR A 450 -22.45 -19.21 -23.61
C THR A 450 -21.10 -19.23 -22.93
N ILE A 451 -20.65 -20.45 -22.61
CA ILE A 451 -19.26 -20.73 -22.25
C ILE A 451 -18.69 -21.67 -23.31
N ARG A 452 -17.47 -21.42 -23.78
CA ARG A 452 -16.82 -22.28 -24.77
C ARG A 452 -15.55 -22.88 -24.21
N LEU A 453 -15.33 -24.16 -24.51
CA LEU A 453 -14.11 -24.90 -24.17
C LEU A 453 -13.30 -25.10 -25.44
N TRP A 454 -12.03 -24.74 -25.41
CA TRP A 454 -11.12 -24.74 -26.55
C TRP A 454 -9.90 -25.61 -26.24
N ASP A 455 -9.40 -26.30 -27.25
CA ASP A 455 -8.12 -26.99 -27.16
C ASP A 455 -6.97 -26.01 -27.35
N VAL A 456 -6.01 -25.99 -26.42
CA VAL A 456 -4.90 -25.03 -26.45
C VAL A 456 -3.95 -25.30 -27.62
N ASN A 457 -3.65 -26.57 -27.88
CA ASN A 457 -2.67 -26.98 -28.89
C ASN A 457 -3.18 -26.81 -30.32
N THR A 458 -4.44 -27.14 -30.55
CA THR A 458 -5.05 -27.06 -31.89
C THR A 458 -5.77 -25.74 -32.12
N GLY A 459 -6.32 -25.11 -31.08
CA GLY A 459 -7.17 -23.92 -31.18
C GLY A 459 -8.62 -24.24 -31.58
N THR A 460 -9.00 -25.51 -31.61
CA THR A 460 -10.36 -25.91 -32.00
C THR A 460 -11.31 -25.88 -30.82
N LEU A 461 -12.57 -25.55 -31.09
CA LEU A 461 -13.66 -25.63 -30.12
C LEU A 461 -13.92 -27.09 -29.74
N LYS A 462 -13.75 -27.44 -28.46
CA LYS A 462 -14.09 -28.75 -27.87
C LYS A 462 -15.58 -28.85 -27.57
N ASN A 463 -16.15 -27.84 -26.90
CA ASN A 463 -17.54 -27.85 -26.45
C ASN A 463 -18.12 -26.44 -26.29
N THR A 464 -19.45 -26.31 -26.40
CA THR A 464 -20.20 -25.09 -26.06
C THR A 464 -21.20 -25.42 -24.95
N LEU A 465 -20.98 -24.84 -23.77
CA LEU A 465 -21.86 -25.01 -22.62
C LEU A 465 -22.97 -23.95 -22.67
N ILE A 466 -24.21 -24.43 -22.72
CA ILE A 466 -25.42 -23.61 -22.86
C ILE A 466 -26.30 -23.84 -21.64
N GLY A 467 -26.76 -22.76 -21.00
CA GLY A 467 -27.68 -22.85 -19.87
C GLY A 467 -27.92 -21.56 -19.10
N HIS A 468 -26.98 -20.60 -19.14
CA HIS A 468 -27.23 -19.26 -18.60
C HIS A 468 -28.22 -18.49 -19.48
N THR A 469 -29.00 -17.60 -18.86
CA THR A 469 -30.02 -16.78 -19.57
C THR A 469 -29.58 -15.33 -19.75
N ASN A 470 -28.39 -14.98 -19.27
CA ASN A 470 -27.78 -13.67 -19.41
C ASN A 470 -26.24 -13.81 -19.50
N SER A 471 -25.54 -12.70 -19.71
CA SER A 471 -24.09 -12.61 -19.85
C SER A 471 -23.36 -13.33 -18.72
N VAL A 472 -22.40 -14.18 -19.10
CA VAL A 472 -21.46 -14.83 -18.18
C VAL A 472 -20.35 -13.84 -17.84
N GLY A 473 -20.21 -13.49 -16.56
CA GLY A 473 -19.27 -12.47 -16.08
C GLY A 473 -17.90 -13.03 -15.70
N SER A 474 -17.88 -14.23 -15.12
CA SER A 474 -16.66 -14.86 -14.61
C SER A 474 -16.75 -16.38 -14.70
N ILE A 475 -15.61 -17.02 -14.94
CA ILE A 475 -15.46 -18.47 -14.96
C ILE A 475 -14.21 -18.88 -14.17
N ALA A 476 -14.22 -20.06 -13.56
CA ALA A 476 -13.07 -20.63 -12.86
C ALA A 476 -13.07 -22.15 -12.95
N PHE A 477 -11.93 -22.77 -13.21
CA PHE A 477 -11.77 -24.22 -13.09
C PHE A 477 -11.55 -24.60 -11.62
N SER A 478 -12.05 -25.78 -11.21
CA SER A 478 -11.63 -26.41 -9.97
C SER A 478 -10.15 -26.81 -10.04
N PRO A 479 -9.44 -26.91 -8.90
CA PRO A 479 -8.02 -27.27 -8.87
C PRO A 479 -7.69 -28.61 -9.54
N ASP A 480 -8.63 -29.55 -9.54
CA ASP A 480 -8.51 -30.85 -10.22
C ASP A 480 -8.85 -30.80 -11.72
N GLY A 481 -9.35 -29.67 -12.23
CA GLY A 481 -9.74 -29.46 -13.62
C GLY A 481 -11.05 -30.14 -14.06
N ASN A 482 -11.73 -30.88 -13.19
CA ASN A 482 -12.90 -31.68 -13.56
C ASN A 482 -14.22 -30.89 -13.55
N THR A 483 -14.23 -29.75 -12.87
CA THR A 483 -15.42 -28.90 -12.72
C THR A 483 -15.10 -27.47 -13.16
N LEU A 484 -16.01 -26.86 -13.91
CA LEU A 484 -15.96 -25.43 -14.21
C LEU A 484 -17.09 -24.73 -13.45
N ALA A 485 -16.79 -23.64 -12.75
CA ALA A 485 -17.79 -22.74 -12.21
C ALA A 485 -17.99 -21.55 -13.12
N SER A 486 -19.23 -21.07 -13.24
CA SER A 486 -19.54 -19.84 -13.97
C SER A 486 -20.52 -18.96 -13.21
N ALA A 487 -20.24 -17.67 -13.16
CA ALA A 487 -21.08 -16.63 -12.56
C ALA A 487 -21.72 -15.77 -13.66
N SER A 488 -23.00 -15.46 -13.51
CA SER A 488 -23.78 -14.75 -14.54
C SER A 488 -24.66 -13.63 -13.99
N ARG A 489 -24.99 -12.70 -14.89
CA ARG A 489 -26.00 -11.66 -14.67
C ARG A 489 -27.41 -12.22 -14.52
N ASP A 490 -27.62 -13.51 -14.74
CA ASP A 490 -28.89 -14.19 -14.46
C ASP A 490 -29.07 -14.56 -12.96
N HIS A 491 -28.18 -14.07 -12.10
CA HIS A 491 -28.18 -14.24 -10.64
C HIS A 491 -27.74 -15.64 -10.17
N THR A 492 -27.31 -16.51 -11.09
CA THR A 492 -26.92 -17.88 -10.78
C THR A 492 -25.42 -18.11 -10.91
N ILE A 493 -24.96 -19.11 -10.16
CA ILE A 493 -23.71 -19.80 -10.40
C ILE A 493 -24.04 -21.20 -10.93
N ARG A 494 -23.33 -21.65 -11.97
CA ARG A 494 -23.45 -23.00 -12.48
C ARG A 494 -22.13 -23.75 -12.35
N LEU A 495 -22.22 -25.00 -11.90
CA LEU A 495 -21.10 -25.94 -11.88
C LEU A 495 -21.28 -26.91 -13.05
N TRP A 496 -20.26 -27.04 -13.89
CA TRP A 496 -20.27 -27.84 -15.10
C TRP A 496 -19.27 -28.97 -14.99
N ASP A 497 -19.63 -30.14 -15.51
CA ASP A 497 -18.66 -31.18 -15.79
C ASP A 497 -17.85 -30.80 -17.04
N VAL A 498 -16.52 -30.71 -16.91
CA VAL A 498 -15.66 -30.27 -18.02
C VAL A 498 -15.63 -31.30 -19.15
N GLN A 499 -15.70 -32.59 -18.81
CA GLN A 499 -15.62 -33.68 -19.78
C GLN A 499 -16.92 -33.85 -20.57
N THR A 500 -18.07 -33.82 -19.89
CA THR A 500 -19.36 -34.03 -20.55
C THR A 500 -20.04 -32.74 -20.99
N GLY A 501 -19.68 -31.60 -20.39
CA GLY A 501 -20.35 -30.31 -20.59
C GLY A 501 -21.71 -30.18 -19.90
N ASN A 502 -22.07 -31.13 -19.03
CA ASN A 502 -23.36 -31.12 -18.35
C ASN A 502 -23.32 -30.25 -17.09
N ILE A 503 -24.47 -29.68 -16.73
CA ILE A 503 -24.61 -28.95 -15.45
C ILE A 503 -24.66 -29.96 -14.31
N LYS A 504 -23.67 -29.91 -13.40
CA LYS A 504 -23.65 -30.64 -12.13
C LYS A 504 -24.58 -30.00 -11.10
N ASN A 505 -24.55 -28.67 -10.99
CA ASN A 505 -25.34 -27.92 -10.01
C ASN A 505 -25.66 -26.50 -10.51
N THR A 506 -26.79 -25.95 -10.06
CA THR A 506 -27.16 -24.54 -10.27
C THR A 506 -27.52 -23.91 -8.93
N ILE A 507 -26.76 -22.90 -8.54
CA ILE A 507 -26.88 -22.20 -7.27
C ILE A 507 -27.49 -20.83 -7.53
N THR A 508 -28.65 -20.52 -6.94
CA THR A 508 -29.21 -19.16 -6.92
C THR A 508 -28.43 -18.35 -5.90
N ALA A 509 -27.34 -17.72 -6.35
CA ALA A 509 -26.31 -17.25 -5.46
C ALA A 509 -26.63 -15.91 -4.81
N HIS A 510 -27.14 -14.96 -5.59
CA HIS A 510 -27.31 -13.57 -5.19
C HIS A 510 -28.70 -13.05 -5.57
N THR A 511 -29.13 -11.93 -4.98
CA THR A 511 -30.42 -11.28 -5.34
C THR A 511 -30.33 -10.46 -6.63
N ARG A 512 -29.10 -10.25 -7.11
CA ARG A 512 -28.68 -9.44 -8.26
C ARG A 512 -27.61 -10.21 -9.04
N TRP A 513 -26.91 -9.53 -9.95
CA TRP A 513 -25.87 -10.12 -10.79
C TRP A 513 -24.75 -10.75 -9.95
N VAL A 514 -24.19 -11.86 -10.42
CA VAL A 514 -22.97 -12.44 -9.88
C VAL A 514 -21.82 -12.02 -10.78
N PHE A 515 -20.87 -11.25 -10.26
CA PHE A 515 -19.77 -10.71 -11.08
C PHE A 515 -18.56 -11.63 -11.15
N SER A 516 -18.18 -12.25 -10.03
CA SER A 516 -16.97 -13.05 -9.92
C SER A 516 -17.21 -14.35 -9.16
N VAL A 517 -16.47 -15.40 -9.53
CA VAL A 517 -16.43 -16.68 -8.84
C VAL A 517 -15.00 -17.18 -8.71
N ALA A 518 -14.64 -17.81 -7.60
CA ALA A 518 -13.33 -18.43 -7.40
C ALA A 518 -13.45 -19.70 -6.54
N PHE A 519 -12.65 -20.72 -6.86
CA PHE A 519 -12.49 -21.91 -6.02
C PHE A 519 -11.41 -21.66 -4.96
N SER A 520 -11.58 -22.26 -3.77
CA SER A 520 -10.49 -22.43 -2.82
C SER A 520 -9.43 -23.38 -3.39
N PRO A 521 -8.15 -23.27 -2.97
CA PRO A 521 -7.06 -24.14 -3.47
C PRO A 521 -7.30 -25.64 -3.26
N ASP A 522 -8.08 -26.02 -2.24
CA ASP A 522 -8.49 -27.41 -1.99
C ASP A 522 -9.72 -27.86 -2.81
N GLY A 523 -10.36 -26.95 -3.54
CA GLY A 523 -11.53 -27.21 -4.39
C GLY A 523 -12.85 -27.42 -3.64
N ASN A 524 -12.88 -27.34 -2.30
CA ASN A 524 -14.06 -27.67 -1.51
C ASN A 524 -15.01 -26.48 -1.28
N THR A 525 -14.51 -25.25 -1.45
CA THR A 525 -15.25 -24.02 -1.21
C THR A 525 -15.26 -23.16 -2.46
N LEU A 526 -16.41 -22.57 -2.77
CA LEU A 526 -16.57 -21.61 -3.85
C LEU A 526 -16.92 -20.25 -3.25
N ALA A 527 -16.20 -19.20 -3.64
CA ALA A 527 -16.56 -17.83 -3.30
C ALA A 527 -17.28 -17.16 -4.47
N SER A 528 -18.31 -16.36 -4.19
CA SER A 528 -19.02 -15.58 -5.19
C SER A 528 -19.20 -14.13 -4.77
N ALA A 529 -19.03 -13.22 -5.73
CA ALA A 529 -19.11 -11.78 -5.54
C ALA A 529 -20.44 -11.22 -6.05
N GLY A 530 -21.21 -10.60 -5.15
CA GLY A 530 -22.50 -9.99 -5.44
C GLY A 530 -22.36 -8.63 -6.11
N GLY A 531 -23.19 -8.40 -7.12
CA GLY A 531 -23.17 -7.18 -7.91
C GLY A 531 -23.82 -5.97 -7.24
N ILE A 532 -24.24 -5.03 -8.09
CA ILE A 532 -24.80 -3.73 -7.66
C ILE A 532 -25.97 -3.95 -6.69
N SER A 533 -25.93 -3.24 -5.57
CA SER A 533 -26.90 -3.28 -4.46
C SER A 533 -26.95 -4.57 -3.63
N ASP A 534 -26.18 -5.60 -3.96
CA ASP A 534 -25.99 -6.75 -3.06
C ASP A 534 -24.79 -6.50 -2.14
N GLY A 535 -23.61 -6.25 -2.72
CA GLY A 535 -22.38 -5.92 -1.97
C GLY A 535 -21.89 -7.03 -1.03
N THR A 536 -22.46 -8.24 -1.11
CA THR A 536 -22.06 -9.38 -0.29
C THR A 536 -21.11 -10.32 -1.02
N ILE A 537 -20.29 -11.03 -0.26
CA ILE A 537 -19.54 -12.20 -0.72
C ILE A 537 -20.13 -13.43 -0.07
N ARG A 538 -20.34 -14.50 -0.83
CA ARG A 538 -20.92 -15.75 -0.31
C ARG A 538 -19.98 -16.91 -0.55
N LEU A 539 -19.82 -17.74 0.49
CA LEU A 539 -19.01 -18.96 0.44
C LEU A 539 -19.93 -20.16 0.37
N TRP A 540 -19.69 -21.06 -0.57
CA TRP A 540 -20.53 -22.22 -0.86
C TRP A 540 -19.72 -23.49 -0.72
N ASP A 541 -20.35 -24.56 -0.27
CA ASP A 541 -19.82 -25.90 -0.44
C ASP A 541 -19.97 -26.35 -1.89
N VAL A 542 -18.87 -26.78 -2.51
CA VAL A 542 -18.87 -27.17 -3.93
C VAL A 542 -19.68 -28.44 -4.17
N ASN A 543 -19.65 -29.38 -3.23
CA ASN A 543 -20.27 -30.70 -3.40
C ASN A 543 -21.78 -30.63 -3.17
N THR A 544 -22.23 -29.89 -2.16
CA THR A 544 -23.64 -29.80 -1.81
C THR A 544 -24.35 -28.58 -2.43
N GLY A 545 -23.61 -27.54 -2.80
CA GLY A 545 -24.15 -26.24 -3.21
C GLY A 545 -24.75 -25.42 -2.05
N THR A 546 -24.50 -25.80 -0.80
CA THR A 546 -25.05 -25.10 0.37
C THR A 546 -24.20 -23.89 0.75
N LEU A 547 -24.85 -22.80 1.16
CA LEU A 547 -24.19 -21.60 1.68
C LEU A 547 -23.48 -21.93 3.02
N LYS A 548 -22.16 -21.75 3.07
CA LYS A 548 -21.32 -21.86 4.27
C LYS A 548 -21.29 -20.55 5.06
N ASN A 549 -21.07 -19.42 4.39
CA ASN A 549 -20.92 -18.12 5.04
C ASN A 549 -21.31 -16.96 4.11
N THR A 550 -21.69 -15.81 4.67
CA THR A 550 -21.91 -14.55 3.96
C THR A 550 -21.06 -13.46 4.59
N LEU A 551 -20.12 -12.93 3.83
CA LEU A 551 -19.24 -11.83 4.24
C LEU A 551 -19.90 -10.50 3.82
N THR A 552 -20.06 -9.60 4.79
CA THR A 552 -20.69 -8.29 4.60
C THR A 552 -19.72 -7.19 5.03
N GLY A 553 -19.77 -6.05 4.34
CA GLY A 553 -18.99 -4.88 4.72
C GLY A 553 -18.69 -3.91 3.59
N HIS A 554 -18.68 -4.38 2.34
CA HIS A 554 -18.59 -3.48 1.19
C HIS A 554 -19.86 -2.64 1.05
N THR A 555 -19.69 -1.38 0.64
CA THR A 555 -20.79 -0.40 0.46
C THR A 555 -21.24 -0.29 -1.00
N SER A 556 -20.54 -0.98 -1.91
CA SER A 556 -20.84 -1.04 -3.35
C SER A 556 -20.83 -2.50 -3.85
N SER A 557 -20.95 -2.69 -5.16
CA SER A 557 -20.79 -4.02 -5.76
C SER A 557 -19.41 -4.62 -5.46
N VAL A 558 -19.34 -5.94 -5.37
CA VAL A 558 -18.07 -6.66 -5.32
C VAL A 558 -17.79 -7.18 -6.73
N ASN A 559 -16.75 -6.64 -7.36
CA ASN A 559 -16.46 -6.91 -8.77
C ASN A 559 -15.59 -8.15 -8.97
N THR A 560 -14.74 -8.47 -7.99
CA THR A 560 -13.72 -9.51 -8.09
C THR A 560 -13.54 -10.20 -6.74
N VAL A 561 -13.23 -11.51 -6.78
CA VAL A 561 -12.89 -12.31 -5.61
C VAL A 561 -11.77 -13.28 -5.95
N ALA A 562 -10.79 -13.42 -5.05
CA ALA A 562 -9.68 -14.38 -5.20
C ALA A 562 -9.33 -14.99 -3.83
N PHE A 563 -8.97 -16.27 -3.82
CA PHE A 563 -8.37 -16.92 -2.64
C PHE A 563 -6.86 -16.73 -2.64
N SER A 564 -6.26 -16.62 -1.46
CA SER A 564 -4.82 -16.75 -1.28
C SER A 564 -4.37 -18.19 -1.59
N PRO A 565 -3.10 -18.41 -2.00
CA PRO A 565 -2.60 -19.74 -2.34
C PRO A 565 -2.72 -20.77 -1.20
N ASP A 566 -2.65 -20.31 0.05
CA ASP A 566 -2.84 -21.15 1.25
C ASP A 566 -4.32 -21.43 1.58
N GLY A 567 -5.26 -20.76 0.90
CA GLY A 567 -6.69 -20.90 1.09
C GLY A 567 -7.25 -20.25 2.36
N ASN A 568 -6.44 -19.56 3.16
CA ASN A 568 -6.86 -18.99 4.45
C ASN A 568 -7.44 -17.58 4.34
N THR A 569 -7.17 -16.88 3.23
CA THR A 569 -7.57 -15.49 3.01
C THR A 569 -8.32 -15.33 1.70
N ILE A 570 -9.34 -14.48 1.68
CA ILE A 570 -10.00 -14.03 0.46
C ILE A 570 -9.71 -12.55 0.26
N ALA A 571 -9.28 -12.16 -0.94
CA ALA A 571 -9.24 -10.77 -1.36
C ALA A 571 -10.47 -10.43 -2.20
N THR A 572 -11.08 -9.27 -1.95
CA THR A 572 -12.24 -8.76 -2.67
C THR A 572 -12.01 -7.33 -3.12
N GLY A 573 -12.37 -7.02 -4.35
CA GLY A 573 -12.31 -5.66 -4.91
C GLY A 573 -13.72 -5.11 -5.16
N SER A 574 -13.92 -3.83 -4.86
CA SER A 574 -15.24 -3.20 -4.85
C SER A 574 -15.47 -2.16 -5.94
N GLY A 575 -16.74 -1.83 -6.17
CA GLY A 575 -17.23 -0.89 -7.18
C GLY A 575 -16.96 0.59 -6.86
N HIS A 576 -17.40 1.47 -7.77
CA HIS A 576 -17.10 2.91 -7.81
C HIS A 576 -17.38 3.70 -6.53
N LEU A 577 -18.30 3.24 -5.67
CA LEU A 577 -18.68 3.96 -4.44
C LEU A 577 -17.88 3.53 -3.22
N ASP A 578 -17.18 2.40 -3.29
CA ASP A 578 -16.40 1.84 -2.18
C ASP A 578 -14.91 1.93 -2.48
N THR A 579 -14.48 1.52 -3.69
CA THR A 579 -13.07 1.63 -4.18
C THR A 579 -12.03 0.89 -3.32
N THR A 580 -12.44 0.20 -2.26
CA THR A 580 -11.55 -0.53 -1.37
C THR A 580 -11.30 -1.96 -1.82
N ILE A 581 -10.17 -2.50 -1.36
CA ILE A 581 -9.89 -3.94 -1.34
C ILE A 581 -10.01 -4.42 0.09
N ARG A 582 -10.61 -5.60 0.29
CA ARG A 582 -10.76 -6.19 1.62
C ARG A 582 -10.20 -7.60 1.66
N LEU A 583 -9.48 -7.89 2.73
CA LEU A 583 -8.92 -9.21 3.05
C LEU A 583 -9.76 -9.84 4.14
N TRP A 584 -10.28 -11.04 3.90
CA TRP A 584 -11.17 -11.75 4.79
C TRP A 584 -10.55 -13.07 5.22
N ASP A 585 -10.77 -13.46 6.46
CA ASP A 585 -10.45 -14.79 6.95
C ASP A 585 -11.49 -15.81 6.46
N VAL A 586 -11.04 -16.88 5.81
CA VAL A 586 -11.96 -17.87 5.22
C VAL A 586 -12.71 -18.66 6.30
N GLN A 587 -12.03 -18.97 7.40
CA GLN A 587 -12.58 -19.83 8.45
C GLN A 587 -13.60 -19.10 9.34
N THR A 588 -13.26 -17.88 9.75
CA THR A 588 -14.09 -17.07 10.65
C THR A 588 -15.06 -16.17 9.90
N GLY A 589 -14.75 -15.81 8.65
CA GLY A 589 -15.48 -14.79 7.88
C GLY A 589 -15.18 -13.35 8.31
N ASN A 590 -14.23 -13.14 9.22
CA ASN A 590 -13.90 -11.82 9.73
C ASN A 590 -13.04 -11.03 8.74
N LEU A 591 -13.25 -9.71 8.72
CA LEU A 591 -12.40 -8.78 7.97
C LEU A 591 -11.01 -8.70 8.64
N LYS A 592 -9.96 -9.11 7.95
CA LYS A 592 -8.55 -9.01 8.39
C LYS A 592 -8.01 -7.60 8.20
N LYS A 593 -8.17 -7.05 6.99
CA LYS A 593 -7.59 -5.75 6.60
C LYS A 593 -8.40 -5.11 5.47
N THR A 594 -8.52 -3.79 5.51
CA THR A 594 -9.01 -2.98 4.40
C THR A 594 -7.82 -2.24 3.80
N LEU A 595 -7.60 -2.40 2.50
CA LEU A 595 -6.60 -1.66 1.74
C LEU A 595 -7.32 -0.55 0.98
N THR A 596 -6.85 0.68 1.19
CA THR A 596 -7.39 1.90 0.59
C THR A 596 -6.31 2.57 -0.26
N GLY A 597 -6.68 3.20 -1.37
CA GLY A 597 -5.71 3.87 -2.23
C GLY A 597 -6.13 4.06 -3.69
N HIS A 598 -6.94 3.15 -4.22
CA HIS A 598 -7.57 3.35 -5.52
C HIS A 598 -8.62 4.46 -5.45
N THR A 599 -8.74 5.25 -6.52
CA THR A 599 -9.68 6.38 -6.61
C THR A 599 -10.92 6.07 -7.44
N ASP A 600 -10.98 4.86 -8.00
CA ASP A 600 -12.11 4.32 -8.77
C ASP A 600 -12.30 2.82 -8.47
N TYR A 601 -13.29 2.19 -9.11
CA TYR A 601 -13.62 0.77 -8.89
C TYR A 601 -12.43 -0.17 -9.10
N VAL A 602 -12.29 -1.15 -8.21
CA VAL A 602 -11.32 -2.22 -8.36
C VAL A 602 -11.93 -3.30 -9.25
N SER A 603 -11.31 -3.55 -10.39
CA SER A 603 -11.82 -4.46 -11.42
C SER A 603 -11.35 -5.89 -11.21
N SER A 604 -10.13 -6.07 -10.68
CA SER A 604 -9.48 -7.37 -10.56
C SER A 604 -8.47 -7.37 -9.42
N VAL A 605 -8.38 -8.50 -8.72
CA VAL A 605 -7.35 -8.76 -7.71
C VAL A 605 -6.73 -10.13 -7.95
N ALA A 606 -5.44 -10.27 -7.72
CA ALA A 606 -4.73 -11.53 -7.81
C ALA A 606 -3.66 -11.62 -6.73
N PHE A 607 -3.51 -12.79 -6.09
CA PHE A 607 -2.38 -13.06 -5.22
C PHE A 607 -1.19 -13.54 -6.05
N SER A 608 0.03 -13.18 -5.63
CA SER A 608 1.23 -13.84 -6.12
C SER A 608 1.23 -15.33 -5.72
N PRO A 609 1.91 -16.21 -6.47
CA PRO A 609 1.97 -17.64 -6.16
C PRO A 609 2.51 -17.96 -4.75
N ASP A 610 3.39 -17.11 -4.22
CA ASP A 610 3.94 -17.23 -2.86
C ASP A 610 3.01 -16.67 -1.76
N GLY A 611 1.89 -16.04 -2.14
CA GLY A 611 0.92 -15.44 -1.23
C GLY A 611 1.35 -14.15 -0.52
N LYS A 612 2.55 -13.62 -0.81
CA LYS A 612 3.11 -12.45 -0.10
C LYS A 612 2.71 -11.11 -0.71
N THR A 613 2.32 -11.11 -1.99
CA THR A 613 1.93 -9.90 -2.72
C THR A 613 0.51 -10.03 -3.24
N LEU A 614 -0.27 -8.96 -3.12
CA LEU A 614 -1.54 -8.83 -3.82
C LEU A 614 -1.38 -7.78 -4.91
N ALA A 615 -1.80 -8.08 -6.14
CA ALA A 615 -1.98 -7.08 -7.18
C ALA A 615 -3.46 -6.70 -7.27
N SER A 616 -3.75 -5.42 -7.42
CA SER A 616 -5.09 -4.92 -7.69
C SER A 616 -5.09 -4.00 -8.90
N GLY A 617 -5.92 -4.31 -9.90
CA GLY A 617 -6.17 -3.46 -11.06
C GLY A 617 -7.44 -2.62 -10.87
N SER A 618 -7.41 -1.37 -11.31
CA SER A 618 -8.49 -0.41 -11.07
C SER A 618 -8.93 0.33 -12.33
N GLY A 619 -10.18 0.77 -12.28
CA GLY A 619 -10.77 1.78 -13.14
C GLY A 619 -10.02 3.09 -13.13
N ASP A 620 -9.22 3.40 -12.10
CA ASP A 620 -8.45 4.63 -12.06
C ASP A 620 -7.25 4.63 -13.01
N GLY A 621 -6.97 3.52 -13.71
CA GLY A 621 -5.86 3.41 -14.65
C GLY A 621 -4.55 2.93 -14.02
N THR A 622 -4.60 2.41 -12.78
CA THR A 622 -3.42 1.91 -12.06
C THR A 622 -3.55 0.45 -11.64
N VAL A 623 -2.38 -0.17 -11.42
CA VAL A 623 -2.22 -1.39 -10.64
C VAL A 623 -1.44 -1.08 -9.39
N LEU A 624 -1.96 -1.46 -8.23
CA LEU A 624 -1.22 -1.37 -6.96
C LEU A 624 -0.74 -2.76 -6.53
N LEU A 625 0.52 -2.83 -6.11
CA LEU A 625 1.10 -4.02 -5.48
C LEU A 625 1.13 -3.81 -3.97
N TRP A 626 0.48 -4.70 -3.23
CA TRP A 626 0.37 -4.63 -1.78
C TRP A 626 1.26 -5.68 -1.15
N ASP A 627 1.99 -5.28 -0.11
CA ASP A 627 2.63 -6.24 0.78
C ASP A 627 1.59 -6.75 1.78
N ILE A 628 1.30 -8.05 1.68
CA ILE A 628 0.33 -8.76 2.51
C ILE A 628 0.97 -9.96 3.20
N ALA A 629 2.31 -10.06 3.15
CA ALA A 629 3.00 -11.02 3.97
C ALA A 629 2.51 -10.85 5.42
N PRO A 630 2.25 -11.95 6.14
CA PRO A 630 2.03 -11.83 7.58
C PRO A 630 3.26 -11.10 8.10
N THR A 631 3.04 -9.96 8.74
CA THR A 631 4.10 -9.29 9.50
C THR A 631 4.61 -10.36 10.43
N GLU A 632 5.78 -10.93 10.17
CA GLU A 632 6.38 -11.85 11.12
C GLU A 632 6.37 -11.11 12.45
N PRO A 633 5.75 -11.67 13.51
CA PRO A 633 5.87 -11.06 14.81
C PRO A 633 7.38 -10.89 15.06
N PRO A 634 7.83 -9.75 15.59
CA PRO A 634 9.25 -9.54 15.82
C PRO A 634 9.77 -10.74 16.59
N ARG A 635 10.66 -11.53 15.97
CA ARG A 635 11.21 -12.74 16.57
C ARG A 635 11.77 -12.34 17.93
N LEU A 636 11.12 -12.80 19.01
CA LEU A 636 11.60 -12.55 20.34
C LEU A 636 12.94 -13.27 20.42
N ALA A 637 14.03 -12.57 20.74
CA ALA A 637 15.35 -13.20 20.75
C ALA A 637 15.40 -14.43 21.69
N ALA A 638 14.53 -14.46 22.71
CA ALA A 638 14.37 -15.55 23.66
C ALA A 638 13.39 -16.66 23.21
N ASP A 639 12.67 -16.50 22.10
CA ASP A 639 11.86 -17.54 21.47
C ASP A 639 12.76 -18.37 20.55
N VAL A 640 13.36 -19.40 21.13
CA VAL A 640 14.38 -20.21 20.47
C VAL A 640 13.75 -21.33 19.64
N ASN A 641 12.49 -21.70 19.90
CA ASN A 641 11.76 -22.72 19.15
C ASN A 641 10.94 -22.13 17.97
N GLY A 642 10.74 -20.81 17.93
CA GLY A 642 10.06 -20.08 16.85
C GLY A 642 8.54 -20.21 16.87
N ASP A 643 7.94 -20.53 18.02
CA ASP A 643 6.48 -20.71 18.18
C ASP A 643 5.73 -19.39 18.46
N GLY A 644 6.47 -18.29 18.64
CA GLY A 644 5.95 -16.95 18.88
C GLY A 644 5.71 -16.62 20.36
N VAL A 645 6.02 -17.52 21.30
CA VAL A 645 5.76 -17.35 22.74
C VAL A 645 6.95 -17.83 23.58
N VAL A 646 7.59 -16.93 24.33
CA VAL A 646 8.68 -17.33 25.25
C VAL A 646 8.12 -18.09 26.46
N ASN A 647 8.34 -19.40 26.48
CA ASN A 647 7.80 -20.30 27.50
C ASN A 647 8.85 -21.33 27.99
N ILE A 648 8.43 -22.27 28.85
CA ILE A 648 9.35 -23.23 29.47
C ILE A 648 10.04 -24.15 28.45
N GLN A 649 9.44 -24.36 27.28
CA GLN A 649 10.03 -25.15 26.20
C GLN A 649 11.26 -24.46 25.61
N ASP A 650 11.27 -23.14 25.49
CA ASP A 650 12.44 -22.35 25.06
C ASP A 650 13.60 -22.52 26.04
N LEU A 651 13.31 -22.44 27.34
CA LEU A 651 14.30 -22.61 28.39
C LEU A 651 14.91 -24.02 28.37
N VAL A 652 14.08 -25.04 28.19
CA VAL A 652 14.53 -26.43 28.07
C VAL A 652 15.36 -26.64 26.79
N GLN A 653 15.02 -25.95 25.70
CA GLN A 653 15.76 -26.02 24.44
C GLN A 653 17.14 -25.35 24.56
N VAL A 654 17.26 -24.24 25.29
CA VAL A 654 18.58 -23.67 25.63
C VAL A 654 19.38 -24.62 26.52
N ALA A 655 18.76 -25.19 27.56
CA ALA A 655 19.41 -26.14 28.45
C ALA A 655 19.94 -27.38 27.71
N ALA A 656 19.19 -27.87 26.71
CA ALA A 656 19.58 -29.02 25.89
C ALA A 656 20.82 -28.76 25.00
N ASN A 657 21.12 -27.49 24.72
CA ASN A 657 22.20 -27.07 23.83
C ASN A 657 23.39 -26.44 24.56
N LEU A 658 23.41 -26.47 25.90
CA LEU A 658 24.51 -25.92 26.70
C LEU A 658 25.87 -26.53 26.32
N GLY A 659 26.84 -25.66 26.05
CA GLY A 659 28.18 -26.01 25.58
C GLY A 659 28.31 -26.12 24.05
N ALA A 660 27.23 -25.91 23.28
CA ALA A 660 27.30 -25.80 21.83
C ALA A 660 27.98 -24.49 21.41
N THR A 661 28.72 -24.54 20.30
CA THR A 661 29.45 -23.39 19.73
C THR A 661 29.09 -23.18 18.26
N GLY A 662 29.06 -21.93 17.79
CA GLY A 662 28.68 -21.57 16.42
C GLY A 662 27.23 -21.07 16.32
N GLU A 663 26.74 -20.81 15.10
CA GLU A 663 25.36 -20.33 14.90
C GLU A 663 24.34 -21.30 15.50
N ASN A 664 23.69 -20.89 16.58
CA ASN A 664 22.72 -21.69 17.30
C ASN A 664 21.58 -20.80 17.77
N ALA A 665 20.33 -21.19 17.51
CA ALA A 665 19.15 -20.46 17.98
C ALA A 665 19.08 -20.38 19.52
N ALA A 666 19.78 -21.26 20.24
CA ALA A 666 19.90 -21.24 21.70
C ALA A 666 20.96 -20.25 22.23
N ASP A 667 21.79 -19.65 21.36
CA ASP A 667 22.72 -18.56 21.71
C ASP A 667 21.96 -17.22 21.57
N VAL A 668 21.28 -16.85 22.64
CA VAL A 668 20.35 -15.72 22.66
C VAL A 668 21.11 -14.39 22.81
N ASN A 669 22.30 -14.43 23.39
CA ASN A 669 23.14 -13.26 23.59
C ASN A 669 24.10 -12.97 22.41
N GLY A 670 24.28 -13.94 21.50
CA GLY A 670 25.09 -13.84 20.29
C GLY A 670 26.60 -13.85 20.55
N ASP A 671 27.06 -14.44 21.66
CA ASP A 671 28.47 -14.53 22.04
C ASP A 671 29.21 -15.71 21.39
N GLY A 672 28.48 -16.56 20.67
CA GLY A 672 28.97 -17.73 19.94
C GLY A 672 29.03 -19.02 20.76
N VAL A 673 28.59 -19.00 22.03
CA VAL A 673 28.63 -20.14 22.95
C VAL A 673 27.35 -20.21 23.80
N VAL A 674 26.56 -21.27 23.63
CA VAL A 674 25.37 -21.49 24.46
C VAL A 674 25.78 -21.81 25.90
N ASN A 675 25.51 -20.90 26.83
CA ASN A 675 25.94 -20.98 28.21
C ASN A 675 24.84 -20.55 29.21
N ILE A 676 25.16 -20.51 30.50
CA ILE A 676 24.18 -20.21 31.56
C ILE A 676 23.59 -18.79 31.38
N GLN A 677 24.29 -17.86 30.74
CA GLN A 677 23.77 -16.52 30.46
C GLN A 677 22.59 -16.55 29.49
N ASP A 678 22.62 -17.41 28.46
CA ASP A 678 21.49 -17.60 27.53
C ASP A 678 20.27 -18.16 28.27
N LEU A 679 20.51 -19.13 29.17
CA LEU A 679 19.45 -19.72 30.00
C LEU A 679 18.79 -18.66 30.90
N VAL A 680 19.60 -17.75 31.47
CA VAL A 680 19.12 -16.65 32.30
C VAL A 680 18.35 -15.60 31.48
N GLN A 681 18.76 -15.34 30.23
CA GLN A 681 18.08 -14.39 29.35
C GLN A 681 16.70 -14.90 28.91
N VAL A 682 16.57 -16.18 28.58
CA VAL A 682 15.26 -16.78 28.29
C VAL A 682 14.39 -16.84 29.54
N ALA A 683 14.96 -17.24 30.68
CA ALA A 683 14.25 -17.28 31.95
C ALA A 683 13.67 -15.91 32.37
N ALA A 684 14.38 -14.82 32.08
CA ALA A 684 13.94 -13.47 32.40
C ALA A 684 12.71 -13.01 31.59
N GLN A 685 12.40 -13.70 30.49
CA GLN A 685 11.31 -13.36 29.57
C GLN A 685 10.14 -14.34 29.62
N LEU A 686 10.16 -15.32 30.54
CA LEU A 686 9.07 -16.28 30.71
C LEU A 686 7.75 -15.56 31.03
N GLY A 687 6.75 -15.74 30.17
CA GLY A 687 5.42 -15.15 30.31
C GLY A 687 5.29 -13.72 29.75
N ALA A 688 6.25 -13.25 28.97
CA ALA A 688 6.11 -12.02 28.20
C ALA A 688 5.27 -12.27 26.93
N ASP A 689 4.02 -11.80 26.91
CA ASP A 689 3.25 -11.66 25.67
C ASP A 689 3.78 -10.46 24.86
N ALA A 690 3.62 -10.49 23.54
CA ALA A 690 4.16 -9.56 22.54
C ALA A 690 3.65 -8.09 22.65
N ALA A 691 3.80 -7.43 23.80
CA ALA A 691 3.50 -6.02 24.01
C ALA A 691 4.79 -5.25 24.33
N ALA A 692 5.36 -4.61 23.29
CA ALA A 692 6.39 -3.55 23.25
C ALA A 692 7.68 -3.72 24.11
N PRO A 693 8.87 -3.36 23.56
CA PRO A 693 10.12 -3.43 24.31
C PRO A 693 10.15 -2.34 25.38
N SER A 694 9.79 -2.69 26.62
CA SER A 694 10.12 -1.86 27.78
C SER A 694 11.60 -2.06 28.10
N ALA A 695 12.35 -0.97 28.10
CA ALA A 695 13.79 -0.94 28.36
C ALA A 695 14.10 -1.35 29.81
N TRP A 696 14.16 -2.64 30.11
CA TRP A 696 14.51 -3.15 31.45
C TRP A 696 15.63 -4.20 31.42
N SER A 697 16.80 -3.70 31.83
CA SER A 697 18.02 -4.34 32.36
C SER A 697 18.68 -5.52 31.62
N ARG A 698 19.78 -5.21 30.92
CA ARG A 698 20.89 -6.12 30.55
C ARG A 698 21.64 -6.78 31.74
N ASN A 699 21.16 -6.70 32.97
CA ASN A 699 22.00 -6.95 34.17
C ASN A 699 21.40 -7.95 35.17
N ARG A 700 21.02 -9.15 34.73
CA ARG A 700 21.01 -10.32 35.63
C ARG A 700 22.27 -11.16 35.37
N GLU A 701 23.40 -10.76 35.97
CA GLU A 701 24.61 -11.61 36.08
C GLU A 701 24.50 -12.63 37.24
N VAL A 702 23.28 -12.95 37.69
CA VAL A 702 23.06 -13.81 38.86
C VAL A 702 22.61 -15.18 38.39
N ALA A 703 23.39 -16.22 38.73
CA ALA A 703 23.05 -17.60 38.45
C ALA A 703 21.67 -17.97 39.06
N PRO A 704 20.89 -18.83 38.37
CA PRO A 704 19.55 -19.21 38.81
C PRO A 704 19.58 -19.88 40.19
N THR A 705 18.59 -19.58 41.02
CA THR A 705 18.43 -20.16 42.34
C THR A 705 17.89 -21.59 42.26
N LYS A 706 18.11 -22.37 43.33
CA LYS A 706 17.56 -23.72 43.47
C LYS A 706 16.04 -23.73 43.27
N ASP A 707 15.34 -22.81 43.92
CA ASP A 707 13.88 -22.72 43.87
C ASP A 707 13.37 -22.40 42.46
N GLU A 708 14.07 -21.52 41.72
CA GLU A 708 13.74 -21.20 40.32
C GLU A 708 13.88 -22.45 39.43
N ILE A 709 14.98 -23.20 39.57
CA ILE A 709 15.21 -24.43 38.77
C ILE A 709 14.22 -25.54 39.15
N GLU A 710 13.87 -25.66 40.43
CA GLU A 710 12.87 -26.62 40.90
C GLU A 710 11.49 -26.33 40.31
N GLN A 711 11.09 -25.05 40.24
CA GLN A 711 9.85 -24.64 39.58
C GLN A 711 9.87 -24.89 38.07
N TRP A 712 10.98 -24.59 37.38
CA TRP A 712 11.14 -24.88 35.96
C TRP A 712 11.03 -26.37 35.66
N LEU A 713 11.63 -27.21 36.51
CA LEU A 713 11.60 -28.65 36.36
C LEU A 713 10.18 -29.21 36.55
N ILE A 714 9.45 -28.74 37.57
CA ILE A 714 8.05 -29.11 37.79
C ILE A 714 7.18 -28.76 36.57
N GLN A 715 7.36 -27.56 36.01
CA GLN A 715 6.62 -27.12 34.82
C GLN A 715 6.99 -27.94 33.59
N ALA A 716 8.28 -28.21 33.35
CA ALA A 716 8.74 -29.00 32.22
C ALA A 716 8.26 -30.46 32.30
N GLN A 717 8.27 -31.07 33.49
CA GLN A 717 7.78 -32.44 33.71
C GLN A 717 6.25 -32.54 33.56
N ALA A 718 5.51 -31.49 33.94
CA ALA A 718 4.05 -31.44 33.76
C ALA A 718 3.62 -31.43 32.28
N LEU A 719 4.49 -30.99 31.37
CA LEU A 719 4.20 -30.93 29.93
C LEU A 719 4.32 -32.29 29.20
N ASN A 720 4.79 -33.36 29.87
CA ASN A 720 4.93 -34.71 29.27
C ASN A 720 5.64 -34.70 27.90
N LEU A 721 6.72 -33.92 27.77
CA LEU A 721 7.48 -33.77 26.53
C LEU A 721 8.12 -35.11 26.13
N THR A 722 7.92 -35.56 24.89
CA THR A 722 8.45 -36.86 24.40
C THR A 722 9.68 -36.73 23.52
N ASP A 723 10.07 -35.51 23.15
CA ASP A 723 11.22 -35.22 22.31
C ASP A 723 12.55 -35.50 23.04
N ALA A 724 13.47 -36.20 22.36
CA ALA A 724 14.75 -36.63 22.94
C ALA A 724 15.73 -35.49 23.23
N THR A 725 15.58 -34.33 22.57
CA THR A 725 16.38 -33.13 22.82
C THR A 725 15.83 -32.38 24.03
N LEU A 726 14.52 -32.21 24.13
CA LEU A 726 13.90 -31.60 25.30
C LEU A 726 14.10 -32.44 26.57
N GLN A 727 14.07 -33.78 26.46
CA GLN A 727 14.41 -34.67 27.57
C GLN A 727 15.87 -34.53 28.04
N ARG A 728 16.81 -34.23 27.14
CA ARG A 728 18.19 -33.88 27.53
C ARG A 728 18.24 -32.57 28.31
N GLY A 729 17.45 -31.57 27.90
CA GLY A 729 17.32 -30.30 28.63
C GLY A 729 16.76 -30.49 30.05
N ILE A 730 15.71 -31.30 30.20
CA ILE A 730 15.15 -31.68 31.52
C ILE A 730 16.22 -32.38 32.38
N HIS A 731 16.93 -33.36 31.82
CA HIS A 731 17.98 -34.05 32.54
C HIS A 731 19.12 -33.12 32.98
N PHE A 732 19.46 -32.13 32.16
CA PHE A 732 20.44 -31.12 32.53
C PHE A 732 19.94 -30.26 33.71
N LEU A 733 18.68 -29.81 33.70
CA LEU A 733 18.09 -29.06 34.80
C LEU A 733 18.08 -29.89 36.11
N GLU A 734 17.83 -31.20 36.03
CA GLU A 734 17.96 -32.13 37.17
C GLU A 734 19.39 -32.19 37.71
N GLN A 735 20.40 -32.29 36.83
CA GLN A 735 21.80 -32.28 37.22
C GLN A 735 22.23 -30.94 37.84
N LEU A 736 21.73 -29.83 37.30
CA LEU A 736 21.99 -28.48 37.82
C LEU A 736 21.36 -28.29 39.21
N LEU A 737 20.11 -28.76 39.39
CA LEU A 737 19.43 -28.77 40.69
C LEU A 737 20.19 -29.61 41.72
N ALA A 738 20.68 -30.79 41.31
CA ALA A 738 21.48 -31.67 42.15
C ALA A 738 22.84 -31.04 42.53
N ALA A 739 23.48 -30.30 41.63
CA ALA A 739 24.73 -29.59 41.90
C ALA A 739 24.56 -28.41 42.87
N LEU A 740 23.39 -27.76 42.85
CA LEU A 740 23.07 -26.63 43.74
C LEU A 740 22.56 -27.06 45.12
N THR A 741 22.37 -28.37 45.36
CA THR A 741 21.90 -28.92 46.63
C THR A 741 23.09 -29.45 47.45
N PRO A 742 23.53 -28.77 48.52
CA PRO A 742 24.68 -29.19 49.31
C PRO A 742 24.40 -30.50 50.04
N LYS A 743 25.34 -31.46 49.97
CA LYS A 743 25.19 -32.75 50.65
C LYS A 743 25.47 -32.68 52.16
N GLU A 744 26.20 -31.66 52.61
CA GLU A 744 26.57 -31.48 54.02
C GLU A 744 26.52 -29.99 54.41
N THR A 745 26.03 -29.68 55.62
CA THR A 745 26.15 -28.35 56.23
C THR A 745 27.61 -28.08 56.57
N ALA A 746 28.16 -26.96 56.10
CA ALA A 746 29.55 -26.61 56.32
C ALA A 746 29.78 -25.10 56.41
N LEU A 747 30.69 -24.70 57.30
CA LEU A 747 31.29 -23.36 57.29
C LEU A 747 32.44 -23.37 56.28
N LEU A 748 32.32 -22.59 55.22
CA LEU A 748 33.25 -22.62 54.09
C LEU A 748 34.51 -21.79 54.39
N ALA A 749 35.61 -22.15 53.73
CA ALA A 749 36.85 -21.39 53.81
C ALA A 749 36.69 -20.08 53.02
N ASN A 750 37.04 -18.95 53.64
CA ASN A 750 37.13 -17.69 52.94
C ASN A 750 38.55 -17.57 52.34
N TYR A 751 38.71 -17.78 51.03
CA TYR A 751 39.99 -17.75 50.34
C TYR A 751 39.83 -16.97 49.01
N PRO A 752 40.77 -16.08 48.59
CA PRO A 752 42.00 -15.60 49.23
C PRO A 752 41.93 -14.09 49.55
N ASN A 753 41.84 -13.69 50.82
CA ASN A 753 42.26 -12.32 51.22
C ASN A 753 42.42 -12.22 52.75
N PRO A 754 43.47 -11.56 53.29
CA PRO A 754 43.46 -11.09 54.68
C PRO A 754 42.27 -10.14 54.88
N PHE A 755 41.53 -10.31 55.98
CA PHE A 755 40.25 -9.63 56.17
C PHE A 755 40.44 -8.12 56.36
N ASN A 756 39.80 -7.32 55.50
CA ASN A 756 39.36 -5.95 55.78
C ASN A 756 38.30 -6.03 56.91
N PRO A 757 38.12 -5.03 57.80
CA PRO A 757 37.18 -5.14 58.93
C PRO A 757 35.76 -5.53 58.48
N GLU A 758 35.31 -5.04 57.33
CA GLU A 758 34.06 -5.45 56.70
C GLU A 758 34.26 -6.71 55.84
N THR A 759 33.52 -7.79 56.14
CA THR A 759 33.70 -9.09 55.49
C THR A 759 32.43 -9.91 55.35
N TRP A 760 32.46 -10.85 54.40
CA TRP A 760 31.42 -11.83 54.10
C TRP A 760 31.94 -13.22 54.47
N ILE A 761 31.16 -13.94 55.26
CA ILE A 761 31.53 -15.26 55.80
C ILE A 761 30.67 -16.31 55.09
N PRO A 762 31.27 -17.12 54.19
CA PRO A 762 30.53 -18.07 53.40
C PRO A 762 30.20 -19.34 54.19
N TYR A 763 28.99 -19.88 53.99
CA TYR A 763 28.54 -21.15 54.57
C TYR A 763 27.62 -21.88 53.61
N GLN A 764 27.35 -23.16 53.86
CA GLN A 764 26.35 -23.95 53.15
C GLN A 764 25.53 -24.76 54.14
N LEU A 765 24.26 -25.00 53.80
CA LEU A 765 23.32 -25.80 54.59
C LEU A 765 22.83 -26.99 53.76
N SER A 766 22.87 -28.20 54.32
CA SER A 766 22.24 -29.39 53.73
C SER A 766 20.80 -29.60 54.17
N THR A 767 20.37 -28.93 55.25
CA THR A 767 18.99 -28.94 55.77
C THR A 767 18.60 -27.52 56.22
N PRO A 768 17.32 -27.11 56.14
CA PRO A 768 16.89 -25.81 56.62
C PRO A 768 17.13 -25.68 58.12
N ALA A 769 17.66 -24.53 58.57
CA ALA A 769 17.97 -24.31 59.99
C ALA A 769 18.03 -22.82 60.35
N ASP A 770 17.89 -22.51 61.64
CA ASP A 770 18.17 -21.18 62.14
C ASP A 770 19.67 -20.97 62.28
N VAL A 771 20.20 -19.99 61.56
CA VAL A 771 21.64 -19.77 61.46
C VAL A 771 22.07 -18.61 62.35
N THR A 772 23.01 -18.89 63.26
CA THR A 772 23.68 -17.87 64.06
C THR A 772 25.19 -17.95 63.84
N LEU A 773 25.81 -16.79 63.59
CA LEU A 773 27.25 -16.66 63.48
C LEU A 773 27.79 -15.86 64.67
N ARG A 774 28.69 -16.45 65.44
CA ARG A 774 29.31 -15.82 66.62
C ARG A 774 30.79 -15.60 66.38
N ILE A 775 31.29 -14.41 66.68
CA ILE A 775 32.68 -13.99 66.49
C ILE A 775 33.31 -13.78 67.86
N TYR A 776 34.49 -14.32 68.06
CA TYR A 776 35.23 -14.34 69.32
C TYR A 776 36.64 -13.78 69.15
N ALA A 777 37.16 -13.09 70.15
CA ALA A 777 38.56 -12.69 70.23
C ALA A 777 39.45 -13.87 70.64
N VAL A 778 40.79 -13.69 70.57
CA VAL A 778 41.77 -14.74 70.91
C VAL A 778 41.63 -15.24 72.36
N ASP A 779 41.19 -14.38 73.27
CA ASP A 779 40.96 -14.70 74.68
C ASP A 779 39.63 -15.45 74.93
N GLY A 780 38.84 -15.70 73.88
CA GLY A 780 37.55 -16.40 73.96
C GLY A 780 36.36 -15.49 74.27
N SER A 781 36.57 -14.17 74.44
CA SER A 781 35.46 -13.22 74.62
C SER A 781 34.60 -13.10 73.36
N LEU A 782 33.28 -13.07 73.53
CA LEU A 782 32.34 -12.86 72.42
C LEU A 782 32.42 -11.40 71.97
N VAL A 783 32.72 -11.21 70.69
CA VAL A 783 32.87 -9.90 70.04
C VAL A 783 31.57 -9.47 69.38
N ARG A 784 30.91 -10.40 68.66
CA ARG A 784 29.67 -10.14 67.96
C ARG A 784 28.87 -11.42 67.73
N ALA A 785 27.57 -11.40 68.01
CA ALA A 785 26.62 -12.39 67.50
C ALA A 785 25.80 -11.80 66.33
N LEU A 786 25.67 -12.57 65.26
CA LEU A 786 24.88 -12.28 64.07
C LEU A 786 23.82 -13.38 63.91
N SER A 787 22.59 -13.08 64.31
CA SER A 787 21.44 -13.97 64.08
C SER A 787 20.92 -13.73 62.66
N LEU A 788 21.17 -14.68 61.77
CA LEU A 788 20.77 -14.59 60.35
C LEU A 788 19.33 -15.09 60.12
N GLY A 789 18.71 -15.67 61.16
CA GLY A 789 17.36 -16.25 61.13
C GLY A 789 17.31 -17.58 60.38
N HIS A 790 16.10 -18.00 60.06
CA HIS A 790 15.84 -19.24 59.32
C HIS A 790 16.41 -19.15 57.90
N LYS A 791 17.14 -20.18 57.49
CA LYS A 791 17.75 -20.30 56.17
C LYS A 791 17.46 -21.68 55.59
N GLU A 792 17.06 -21.70 54.32
CA GLU A 792 16.80 -22.90 53.54
C GLU A 792 18.10 -23.63 53.11
N VAL A 793 17.96 -24.85 52.58
CA VAL A 793 19.07 -25.61 51.98
C VAL A 793 19.73 -24.82 50.86
N GLY A 794 21.05 -24.65 50.91
CA GLY A 794 21.78 -23.97 49.84
C GLY A 794 23.17 -23.49 50.20
N ILE A 795 23.87 -22.94 49.20
CA ILE A 795 25.22 -22.36 49.32
C ILE A 795 25.13 -20.84 49.44
N TYR A 796 25.67 -20.28 50.52
CA TYR A 796 25.65 -18.86 50.87
C TYR A 796 27.06 -18.27 50.76
N GLN A 797 27.55 -18.08 49.54
CA GLN A 797 28.94 -17.66 49.27
C GLN A 797 29.10 -16.28 48.61
N SER A 798 28.04 -15.70 48.05
CA SER A 798 28.08 -14.39 47.39
C SER A 798 27.90 -13.25 48.39
N ARG A 799 28.29 -12.02 48.01
CA ARG A 799 28.13 -10.82 48.85
C ARG A 799 26.68 -10.55 49.31
N SER A 800 25.70 -10.97 48.51
CA SER A 800 24.28 -10.79 48.80
C SER A 800 23.67 -11.89 49.69
N ARG A 801 24.38 -13.02 49.90
CA ARG A 801 23.85 -14.20 50.58
C ARG A 801 24.69 -14.67 51.76
N ALA A 802 26.01 -14.50 51.71
CA ALA A 802 26.90 -14.82 52.80
C ALA A 802 26.62 -13.97 54.05
N ALA A 803 27.05 -14.45 55.22
CA ALA A 803 26.87 -13.70 56.45
C ALA A 803 27.77 -12.46 56.45
N TYR A 804 27.18 -11.27 56.53
CA TYR A 804 27.94 -10.03 56.54
C TYR A 804 28.31 -9.62 57.97
N TRP A 805 29.58 -9.29 58.17
CA TRP A 805 30.07 -8.64 59.38
C TRP A 805 30.72 -7.31 59.02
N ASP A 806 30.31 -6.26 59.69
CA ASP A 806 30.77 -4.87 59.49
C ASP A 806 32.08 -4.55 60.24
N GLY A 807 32.72 -5.55 60.85
CA GLY A 807 33.96 -5.37 61.60
C GLY A 807 33.80 -4.66 62.93
N LYS A 808 32.58 -4.61 63.48
CA LYS A 808 32.27 -3.96 64.76
C LYS A 808 31.83 -4.97 65.81
N ASN A 809 32.10 -4.65 67.08
CA ASN A 809 31.61 -5.42 68.23
C ASN A 809 30.10 -5.17 68.47
N GLU A 810 29.53 -5.78 69.51
CA GLU A 810 28.08 -5.65 69.83
C GLU A 810 27.62 -4.21 70.13
N VAL A 811 28.51 -3.35 70.62
CA VAL A 811 28.22 -1.93 70.90
C VAL A 811 28.52 -1.00 69.71
N GLY A 812 28.93 -1.55 68.57
CA GLY A 812 29.16 -0.81 67.32
C GLY A 812 30.55 -0.21 67.16
N GLU A 813 31.52 -0.59 68.00
CA GLU A 813 32.90 -0.11 67.91
C GLU A 813 33.75 -1.00 66.99
N PRO A 814 34.63 -0.43 66.13
CA PRO A 814 35.47 -1.22 65.22
C PRO A 814 36.49 -2.09 65.98
N VAL A 815 36.60 -3.37 65.59
CA VAL A 815 37.57 -4.30 66.20
C VAL A 815 39.02 -3.96 65.79
N ALA A 816 40.01 -4.41 66.56
CA ALA A 816 41.43 -4.20 66.26
C ALA A 816 41.96 -5.20 65.20
N SER A 817 43.11 -4.90 64.59
CA SER A 817 43.83 -5.90 63.80
C SER A 817 44.28 -7.05 64.71
N GLY A 818 44.00 -8.30 64.34
CA GLY A 818 44.24 -9.43 65.21
C GLY A 818 43.66 -10.74 64.67
N VAL A 819 43.91 -11.82 65.41
CA VAL A 819 43.28 -13.12 65.13
C VAL A 819 41.92 -13.15 65.81
N TYR A 820 40.88 -13.56 65.09
CA TYR A 820 39.57 -13.80 65.64
C TYR A 820 39.11 -15.21 65.25
N PHE A 821 38.16 -15.74 65.99
CA PHE A 821 37.50 -17.00 65.66
C PHE A 821 36.04 -16.73 65.36
N TYR A 822 35.48 -17.40 64.37
CA TYR A 822 34.06 -17.34 64.10
C TYR A 822 33.48 -18.74 64.10
N THR A 823 32.35 -18.87 64.76
CA THR A 823 31.60 -20.10 64.91
C THR A 823 30.26 -19.95 64.22
N LEU A 824 30.01 -20.77 63.22
CA LEU A 824 28.67 -20.98 62.67
C LEU A 824 27.99 -22.02 63.56
N SER A 825 26.82 -21.67 64.09
CA SER A 825 25.93 -22.59 64.78
C SER A 825 24.58 -22.61 64.08
N THR A 826 24.08 -23.81 63.80
CA THR A 826 22.71 -23.99 63.32
C THR A 826 21.89 -24.69 64.40
N GLU A 827 20.75 -24.14 64.78
CA GLU A 827 19.81 -24.79 65.69
C GLU A 827 18.68 -25.43 64.88
N SER A 828 18.36 -26.70 65.20
CA SER A 828 17.23 -27.38 64.58
C SER A 828 15.92 -26.79 65.09
N THR A 829 15.06 -26.34 64.19
CA THR A 829 13.67 -26.04 64.54
C THR A 829 12.93 -27.35 64.88
N ARG A 830 11.93 -27.26 65.76
CA ARG A 830 11.33 -28.35 66.56
C ARG A 830 10.74 -29.56 65.80
N ASP A 831 10.73 -29.58 64.47
CA ASP A 831 9.94 -30.55 63.70
C ASP A 831 10.73 -31.40 62.68
N SER A 832 12.07 -31.50 62.75
CA SER A 832 12.81 -32.46 61.92
C SER A 832 13.85 -33.27 62.70
N VAL A 833 13.62 -34.59 62.79
CA VAL A 833 14.34 -35.56 63.65
C VAL A 833 15.73 -35.95 63.09
N THR A 834 16.32 -35.16 62.19
CA THR A 834 17.57 -35.54 61.49
C THR A 834 18.62 -34.44 61.32
N ALA A 835 18.37 -33.21 61.77
CA ALA A 835 19.39 -32.15 61.75
C ALA A 835 20.11 -32.09 63.10
N GLY A 836 21.29 -32.71 63.21
CA GLY A 836 22.15 -32.52 64.38
C GLY A 836 22.61 -31.06 64.46
N ASP A 837 22.72 -30.51 65.67
CA ASP A 837 23.27 -29.16 65.90
C ASP A 837 24.67 -29.08 65.26
N PHE A 838 24.77 -28.34 64.15
CA PHE A 838 26.05 -28.14 63.48
C PHE A 838 26.75 -26.95 64.10
N THR A 839 27.96 -27.17 64.61
CA THR A 839 28.87 -26.11 64.99
C THR A 839 30.21 -26.29 64.30
N ALA A 840 30.67 -25.24 63.62
CA ALA A 840 32.01 -25.21 63.06
C ALA A 840 32.67 -23.88 63.39
N THR A 841 33.89 -23.96 63.91
CA THR A 841 34.72 -22.80 64.22
C THR A 841 35.86 -22.70 63.23
N ARG A 842 36.08 -21.51 62.70
CA ARG A 842 37.24 -21.19 61.86
C ARG A 842 37.97 -19.98 62.40
N LYS A 843 39.28 -19.96 62.13
CA LYS A 843 40.17 -18.83 62.41
C LYS A 843 40.07 -17.81 61.27
N MET A 844 39.94 -16.53 61.62
CA MET A 844 40.11 -15.40 60.72
C MET A 844 41.26 -14.50 61.19
N LEU A 845 41.89 -13.78 60.26
CA LEU A 845 42.91 -12.78 60.55
C LEU A 845 42.44 -11.44 60.01
N ILE A 846 42.13 -10.50 60.90
CA ILE A 846 41.76 -9.12 60.57
C ILE A 846 43.04 -8.30 60.48
N ARG A 847 43.26 -7.67 59.32
CA ARG A 847 44.32 -6.68 59.11
C ARG A 847 43.67 -5.38 58.64
N LYS A 848 43.60 -4.39 59.53
CA LYS A 848 43.31 -3.01 59.14
C LYS A 848 44.41 -2.45 58.24
#